data_AF-A0A397BY00-F1
#
_entry.id   AF-A0A397BY00-F1
#
_cell.length_a   1.000
_cell.length_b   1.000
_cell.length_c   1.000
_cell.angle_alpha   90.00
_cell.angle_beta   90.00
_cell.angle_gamma   90.00
#
_symmetry.space_group_name_H-M   'P 1'
#
loop_
_entity.id
_entity.type
_entity.pdbx_description
1 polymer ?
#
loop_
_entity_poly.entity_id
_entity_poly.type
_entity_poly.pdbx_seq_one_letter_code
_entity_poly.pdbx_strand_id
1 'polypeptide(L)'
;IVLHIVSKQQPLPATETDDGVDRDLSVAFNHQIVTLFKEVRNLEWLGYRVPFTLKMIAEDAKDKYPHAMSLDASLKAYASVCKRIKPAFETLCASFVRQVRTTIAKTFAKDNEIRWHADHLAEYALDLATKVELLCDKVDELGRKQLEIESHVDAMRRTGGDDPSLQASLERIQATVDELNLAGYSNLPVFVNQLNHTIGTVLAERLERELRHWVYAFTTDSHPVDHGFNNVVTAHQVLLQNQLLVLQPSVDQARSQWLAQLERMVAAVCNLDKINSATYDAFNKPAAASASSSTSPVRRRQKRKDQCFQDVLALLPRGLLLEAYETLLHKLRLMDEYVHTWLQYQALWDMDAQRVIASVGDQDIAKWEQLLVEIKRERTMFDSVATTKCFGPMSVHFHQVQAQVNVKYDLWHTEFLAFFGDMLSAHIAAFYAQVSTKRTTLEQHTLEAATSHVVATVTMVQDLRAHAVTWQHQMDAFSSGEKVLKRQRFKFPSTWPELGNVQGEWAAFLQLLQRKTDAMESQLPQLQAKIIDEHASLVAKIHATIADWDASKPLQGGVVAPKVALERLVVFDSRLALLAHESQQMDAARRALNLVGGRQHDDNMMTDDKTGLQRTMDELTGLREVWEQLAAVSARLDELKDTLWSAIQPRKLRKHLDDVLDMLKAFPARMQQYEAFEFFMATVQTYKAMNPLLGELKSDSIRERHWKQILRLLQVTSSFTELSLRHLWDAKLLTVHDASVKDIIRTAQGEMALDEFVRQVSEHWTTFALDLVNYQNRCRIIKGWDDMFAKLDEHLNSLQSMKQSPYYRVFAEQAESWEDRLTKVQSIFDYWIDVQRRWVYLEGIFFGSADIKQQLPKEYMRFQSVDNEFVSTMKRVSHKPLILDVAGIPNLYQSLERQQDMMGSIQRALGDYLERQRAAFPRFYFVGDEDLLEMIGNSKEPKQIQRHLSKMFAGIASFDMSDVANPNLITGLVSREGELVRLRDPVDPHAHDARINVWLALVEAQMRTTLAALLEDAVAQMADAGVNYIDWIELFPAQIVLLATQIQWTAQMESVLKANSSDFAGVTAHVERGLHILSEKVLFDLPQETRKKYEQLITELVHQRDVSRRLSKAPTL
;
A
#
# COMPACT_ATOMS: atom_id res chain seq x y z
N ILE A 1 78.10 5.04 -22.90
CA ILE A 1 76.73 5.63 -22.89
C ILE A 1 75.92 4.78 -21.94
N VAL A 2 75.41 5.37 -20.86
CA VAL A 2 74.61 4.63 -19.87
C VAL A 2 73.16 5.04 -20.07
N LEU A 3 72.29 4.06 -20.37
CA LEU A 3 70.85 4.23 -20.33
C LEU A 3 70.45 4.27 -18.85
N HIS A 4 70.35 5.46 -18.28
CA HIS A 4 69.67 5.62 -17.00
C HIS A 4 68.26 6.13 -17.27
N ILE A 5 67.27 5.36 -16.83
CA ILE A 5 65.95 5.91 -16.58
C ILE A 5 66.08 6.69 -15.27
N VAL A 6 66.32 7.99 -15.36
CA VAL A 6 66.44 8.86 -14.19
C VAL A 6 65.07 9.45 -13.87
N SER A 7 64.58 9.31 -12.63
CA SER A 7 63.43 10.10 -12.18
C SER A 7 63.88 11.56 -12.03
N LYS A 8 63.26 12.47 -12.78
CA LYS A 8 63.55 13.90 -12.66
C LYS A 8 63.00 14.40 -11.31
N GLN A 9 63.84 14.58 -10.29
CA GLN A 9 63.44 15.28 -9.07
C GLN A 9 63.37 16.79 -9.36
N GLN A 10 62.16 17.36 -9.40
CA GLN A 10 61.98 18.81 -9.27
C GLN A 10 62.01 19.18 -7.77
N PRO A 11 62.73 20.23 -7.35
CA PRO A 11 62.73 20.69 -5.97
C PRO A 11 61.67 21.77 -5.76
N LEU A 12 60.60 21.52 -5.00
CA LEU A 12 59.73 22.54 -4.37
C LEU A 12 59.10 21.96 -3.08
N PRO A 13 58.77 22.80 -2.07
CA PRO A 13 58.84 22.43 -0.66
C PRO A 13 57.60 21.69 -0.13
N ALA A 14 57.85 20.97 0.96
CA ALA A 14 56.95 20.09 1.68
C ALA A 14 55.58 20.71 2.05
N THR A 15 54.52 20.03 1.63
CA THR A 15 53.30 19.90 2.44
C THR A 15 52.85 18.44 2.40
N GLU A 16 52.72 17.87 3.58
CA GLU A 16 52.44 16.45 3.83
C GLU A 16 51.00 16.11 3.47
N THR A 17 50.81 15.42 2.35
CA THR A 17 49.77 14.41 2.16
C THR A 17 50.34 13.35 1.22
N ASP A 18 50.17 12.08 1.59
CA ASP A 18 50.88 10.89 1.09
C ASP A 18 50.43 10.44 -0.32
N ASP A 19 50.39 11.38 -1.28
CA ASP A 19 50.03 11.12 -2.68
C ASP A 19 51.24 11.21 -3.60
N GLY A 20 51.68 10.03 -4.04
CA GLY A 20 52.55 9.70 -5.18
C GLY A 20 53.39 10.81 -5.82
N VAL A 21 54.70 10.77 -5.57
CA VAL A 21 55.71 11.52 -6.33
C VAL A 21 55.58 11.23 -7.83
N ASP A 22 55.23 12.24 -8.63
CA ASP A 22 55.13 12.15 -10.10
C ASP A 22 56.54 11.97 -10.70
N ARG A 23 56.82 10.80 -11.30
CA ARG A 23 58.15 10.43 -11.82
C ARG A 23 58.12 10.36 -13.35
N ASP A 24 58.75 11.32 -14.02
CA ASP A 24 58.95 11.27 -15.47
C ASP A 24 60.05 10.27 -15.86
N LEU A 25 59.73 9.32 -16.75
CA LEU A 25 60.69 8.42 -17.38
C LEU A 25 61.25 9.07 -18.65
N SER A 26 62.58 9.14 -18.77
CA SER A 26 63.24 9.61 -19.99
C SER A 26 64.40 8.70 -20.38
N VAL A 27 64.61 8.54 -21.69
CA VAL A 27 65.73 7.77 -22.24
C VAL A 27 66.94 8.70 -22.35
N ALA A 28 67.92 8.54 -21.46
CA ALA A 28 69.16 9.31 -21.52
C ALA A 28 70.13 8.72 -22.56
N PHE A 29 70.39 9.45 -23.64
CA PHE A 29 71.43 9.14 -24.62
C PHE A 29 72.24 10.39 -24.98
N ASN A 30 73.54 10.23 -25.24
CA ASN A 30 74.41 11.36 -25.58
C ASN A 30 74.24 11.74 -27.06
N HIS A 31 73.67 12.92 -27.32
CA HIS A 31 73.44 13.46 -28.66
C HIS A 31 74.72 13.59 -29.51
N GLN A 32 75.90 13.67 -28.88
CA GLN A 32 77.19 13.73 -29.58
C GLN A 32 77.51 12.46 -30.36
N ILE A 33 76.93 11.31 -30.00
CA ILE A 33 77.11 10.05 -30.74
C ILE A 33 76.25 9.99 -32.00
N VAL A 34 75.11 10.71 -32.00
CA VAL A 34 74.28 10.88 -33.19
C VAL A 34 74.95 11.78 -34.22
N THR A 35 75.61 12.84 -33.74
CA THR A 35 76.42 13.70 -34.62
C THR A 35 77.64 12.95 -35.12
N LEU A 36 78.28 12.12 -34.27
CA LEU A 36 79.43 11.29 -34.64
C LEU A 36 79.16 10.39 -35.85
N PHE A 37 78.07 9.60 -35.87
CA PHE A 37 77.82 8.72 -37.02
C PHE A 37 77.46 9.52 -38.28
N LYS A 38 76.79 10.68 -38.15
CA LYS A 38 76.48 11.56 -39.29
C LYS A 38 77.76 12.19 -39.85
N GLU A 39 78.67 12.62 -38.99
CA GLU A 39 79.96 13.18 -39.35
C GLU A 39 80.87 12.13 -39.98
N VAL A 40 80.97 10.92 -39.40
CA VAL A 40 81.72 9.79 -39.97
C VAL A 40 81.18 9.42 -41.35
N ARG A 41 79.86 9.32 -41.51
CA ARG A 41 79.23 9.06 -42.82
C ARG A 41 79.55 10.17 -43.83
N ASN A 42 79.45 11.43 -43.42
CA ASN A 42 79.73 12.57 -44.30
C ASN A 42 81.23 12.64 -44.69
N LEU A 43 82.13 12.35 -43.75
CA LEU A 43 83.58 12.29 -43.99
C LEU A 43 83.95 11.14 -44.94
N GLU A 44 83.30 9.97 -44.81
CA GLU A 44 83.45 8.85 -45.74
C GLU A 44 82.93 9.17 -47.14
N TRP A 45 81.77 9.83 -47.26
CA TRP A 45 81.22 10.28 -48.55
C TRP A 45 82.10 11.33 -49.24
N LEU A 46 82.81 12.14 -48.47
CA LEU A 46 83.79 13.11 -48.97
C LEU A 46 85.18 12.49 -49.25
N GLY A 47 85.36 11.19 -49.01
CA GLY A 47 86.59 10.44 -49.33
C GLY A 47 87.73 10.57 -48.31
N TYR A 48 87.47 11.12 -47.11
CA TYR A 48 88.48 11.24 -46.05
C TYR A 48 88.67 9.92 -45.29
N ARG A 49 89.91 9.62 -44.87
CA ARG A 49 90.21 8.44 -44.04
C ARG A 49 89.83 8.69 -42.57
N VAL A 50 88.78 8.01 -42.11
CA VAL A 50 88.35 8.05 -40.70
C VAL A 50 89.10 6.99 -39.88
N PRO A 51 89.58 7.30 -38.66
CA PRO A 51 90.17 6.30 -37.76
C PRO A 51 89.23 5.11 -37.52
N PHE A 52 89.76 3.89 -37.60
CA PHE A 52 88.99 2.65 -37.47
C PHE A 52 88.17 2.57 -36.18
N THR A 53 88.72 3.07 -35.07
CA THR A 53 88.03 3.13 -33.78
C THR A 53 86.78 4.01 -33.81
N LEU A 54 86.83 5.15 -34.50
CA LEU A 54 85.68 6.04 -34.65
C LEU A 54 84.65 5.46 -35.62
N LYS A 55 85.10 4.76 -36.66
CA LYS A 55 84.22 4.05 -37.59
C LYS A 55 83.45 2.92 -36.91
N MET A 56 84.12 2.10 -36.11
CA MET A 56 83.50 1.00 -35.37
C MET A 56 82.47 1.50 -34.34
N ILE A 57 82.79 2.58 -33.61
CA ILE A 57 81.85 3.21 -32.66
C ILE A 57 80.65 3.83 -33.41
N ALA A 58 80.87 4.41 -34.58
CA ALA A 58 79.81 4.97 -35.41
C ALA A 58 78.88 3.89 -36.01
N GLU A 59 79.42 2.74 -36.43
CA GLU A 59 78.63 1.59 -36.90
C GLU A 59 77.81 0.96 -35.76
N ASP A 60 78.40 0.70 -34.60
CA ASP A 60 77.67 0.15 -33.43
C ASP A 60 76.59 1.13 -32.93
N ALA A 61 76.86 2.43 -32.97
CA ALA A 61 75.87 3.46 -32.65
C ALA A 61 74.74 3.54 -33.70
N LYS A 62 75.06 3.38 -34.99
CA LYS A 62 74.09 3.40 -36.09
C LYS A 62 73.08 2.25 -35.98
N ASP A 63 73.54 1.06 -35.59
CA ASP A 63 72.67 -0.12 -35.45
C ASP A 63 71.76 -0.03 -34.23
N LYS A 64 72.25 0.55 -33.11
CA LYS A 64 71.50 0.62 -31.84
C LYS A 64 70.62 1.87 -31.69
N TYR A 65 70.92 2.96 -32.41
CA TYR A 65 70.19 4.23 -32.31
C TYR A 65 68.68 4.13 -32.66
N PRO A 66 68.25 3.39 -33.69
CA PRO A 66 66.82 3.21 -33.98
C PRO A 66 66.03 2.62 -32.81
N HIS A 67 66.61 1.66 -32.08
CA HIS A 67 65.98 1.04 -30.92
C HIS A 67 65.85 2.01 -29.73
N ALA A 68 66.87 2.85 -29.50
CA ALA A 68 66.80 3.91 -28.48
C ALA A 68 65.74 4.98 -28.82
N MET A 69 65.59 5.34 -30.11
CA MET A 69 64.55 6.26 -30.56
C MET A 69 63.15 5.65 -30.45
N SER A 70 63.01 4.36 -30.79
CA SER A 70 61.77 3.61 -30.61
C SER A 70 61.34 3.57 -29.14
N LEU A 71 62.28 3.36 -28.21
CA LEU A 71 62.02 3.38 -26.77
C LEU A 71 61.59 4.78 -26.28
N ASP A 72 62.28 5.84 -26.70
CA ASP A 72 61.93 7.22 -26.33
C ASP A 72 60.55 7.61 -26.89
N ALA A 73 60.26 7.25 -28.14
CA ALA A 73 58.96 7.46 -28.75
C ALA A 73 57.86 6.67 -28.02
N SER A 74 58.10 5.40 -27.68
CA SER A 74 57.14 4.55 -26.94
C SER A 74 56.88 5.08 -25.54
N LEU A 75 57.90 5.55 -24.81
CA LEU A 75 57.72 6.13 -23.47
C LEU A 75 56.97 7.47 -23.51
N LYS A 76 57.25 8.32 -24.51
CA LYS A 76 56.50 9.57 -24.74
C LYS A 76 55.05 9.30 -25.13
N ALA A 77 54.82 8.32 -26.00
CA ALA A 77 53.48 7.87 -26.38
C ALA A 77 52.72 7.34 -25.16
N TYR A 78 53.33 6.47 -24.36
CA TYR A 78 52.76 5.97 -23.11
C TYR A 78 52.42 7.09 -22.12
N ALA A 79 53.33 8.05 -21.90
CA ALA A 79 53.08 9.19 -21.02
C ALA A 79 51.95 10.09 -21.53
N SER A 80 51.88 10.32 -22.85
CA SER A 80 50.79 11.07 -23.49
C SER A 80 49.45 10.35 -23.35
N VAL A 81 49.42 9.04 -23.59
CA VAL A 81 48.21 8.21 -23.47
C VAL A 81 47.72 8.13 -22.03
N CYS A 82 48.62 7.97 -21.05
CA CYS A 82 48.25 8.00 -19.63
C CYS A 82 47.57 9.31 -19.23
N LYS A 83 47.98 10.45 -19.81
CA LYS A 83 47.33 11.76 -19.58
C LYS A 83 45.97 11.89 -20.27
N ARG A 84 45.70 11.09 -21.31
CA ARG A 84 44.42 11.08 -22.05
C ARG A 84 43.38 10.17 -21.41
N ILE A 85 43.78 9.22 -20.58
CA ILE A 85 42.86 8.32 -19.87
C ILE A 85 42.10 9.13 -18.82
N LYS A 86 40.78 9.26 -19.00
CA LYS A 86 39.89 9.89 -18.02
C LYS A 86 39.61 8.93 -16.84
N PRO A 87 39.28 9.45 -15.64
CA PRO A 87 39.09 8.63 -14.43
C PRO A 87 38.02 7.53 -14.56
N ALA A 88 36.94 7.80 -15.30
CA ALA A 88 35.84 6.85 -15.49
C ALA A 88 36.25 5.58 -16.27
N PHE A 89 37.27 5.66 -17.12
CA PHE A 89 37.74 4.55 -17.97
C PHE A 89 39.06 3.95 -17.49
N GLU A 90 39.62 4.47 -16.39
CA GLU A 90 40.87 3.99 -15.80
C GLU A 90 40.76 2.51 -15.39
N THR A 91 39.59 2.11 -14.88
CA THR A 91 39.31 0.73 -14.46
C THR A 91 39.34 -0.27 -15.62
N LEU A 92 38.91 0.15 -16.81
CA LEU A 92 38.88 -0.65 -18.04
C LEU A 92 40.27 -0.75 -18.68
N CYS A 93 41.05 0.33 -18.65
CA CYS A 93 42.43 0.39 -19.16
C CYS A 93 43.47 -0.21 -18.19
N ALA A 94 43.10 -0.46 -16.93
CA ALA A 94 44.04 -0.83 -15.87
C ALA A 94 44.88 -2.08 -16.18
N SER A 95 44.31 -3.08 -16.86
CA SER A 95 45.05 -4.29 -17.26
C SER A 95 46.12 -4.00 -18.30
N PHE A 96 45.80 -3.21 -19.33
CA PHE A 96 46.74 -2.79 -20.38
C PHE A 96 47.83 -1.88 -19.83
N VAL A 97 47.48 -0.92 -18.97
CA VAL A 97 48.46 -0.06 -18.27
C VAL A 97 49.38 -0.92 -17.39
N ARG A 98 48.85 -1.93 -16.69
CA ARG A 98 49.65 -2.88 -15.90
C ARG A 98 50.60 -3.71 -16.76
N GLN A 99 50.20 -4.12 -17.97
CA GLN A 99 51.07 -4.84 -18.89
C GLN A 99 52.27 -3.98 -19.35
N VAL A 100 52.03 -2.70 -19.65
CA VAL A 100 53.12 -1.76 -19.99
C VAL A 100 54.01 -1.49 -18.77
N ARG A 101 53.43 -1.21 -17.58
CA ARG A 101 54.17 -0.98 -16.34
C ARG A 101 55.00 -2.18 -15.89
N THR A 102 54.50 -3.41 -16.05
CA THR A 102 55.28 -4.62 -15.72
C THR A 102 56.44 -4.82 -16.69
N THR A 103 56.26 -4.47 -17.97
CA THR A 103 57.33 -4.51 -18.97
C THR A 103 58.41 -3.46 -18.64
N ILE A 104 58.02 -2.25 -18.25
CA ILE A 104 58.95 -1.21 -17.74
C ILE A 104 59.62 -1.64 -16.42
N ALA A 105 58.90 -2.28 -15.49
CA ALA A 105 59.47 -2.71 -14.20
C ALA A 105 60.54 -3.79 -14.36
N LYS A 106 60.44 -4.65 -15.39
CA LYS A 106 61.45 -5.68 -15.71
C LYS A 106 62.82 -5.10 -16.00
N THR A 107 62.95 -3.82 -16.37
CA THR A 107 64.24 -3.17 -16.66
C THR A 107 65.03 -2.77 -15.42
N PHE A 108 64.39 -2.74 -14.24
CA PHE A 108 64.99 -2.31 -12.98
C PHE A 108 65.31 -3.47 -12.02
N ALA A 109 65.10 -4.71 -12.46
CA ALA A 109 65.49 -5.90 -11.70
C ALA A 109 67.01 -6.09 -11.75
N LYS A 110 67.62 -6.56 -10.64
CA LYS A 110 69.08 -6.70 -10.47
C LYS A 110 69.79 -7.51 -11.57
N ASP A 111 69.08 -8.41 -12.25
CA ASP A 111 69.62 -9.30 -13.29
C ASP A 111 69.33 -8.81 -14.73
N ASN A 112 68.71 -7.65 -14.91
CA ASN A 112 68.18 -7.21 -16.22
C ASN A 112 68.35 -5.70 -16.47
N GLU A 113 69.49 -5.14 -16.09
CA GLU A 113 69.82 -3.75 -16.41
C GLU A 113 70.02 -3.58 -17.92
N ILE A 114 69.05 -2.94 -18.59
CA ILE A 114 69.11 -2.66 -20.01
C ILE A 114 70.12 -1.53 -20.27
N ARG A 115 71.39 -1.92 -20.43
CA ARG A 115 72.50 -1.03 -20.84
C ARG A 115 72.68 -1.13 -22.37
N TRP A 116 73.43 -0.20 -22.97
CA TRP A 116 73.74 -0.15 -24.42
C TRP A 116 74.41 -1.42 -24.99
N HIS A 117 74.87 -2.33 -24.14
CA HIS A 117 75.57 -3.57 -24.50
C HIS A 117 74.72 -4.82 -24.19
N ALA A 118 73.42 -4.67 -23.92
CA ALA A 118 72.52 -5.80 -23.69
C ALA A 118 72.06 -6.40 -25.02
N ASP A 119 72.28 -7.71 -25.20
CA ASP A 119 71.96 -8.43 -26.44
C ASP A 119 70.45 -8.44 -26.76
N HIS A 120 69.60 -8.28 -25.75
CA HIS A 120 68.13 -8.29 -25.87
C HIS A 120 67.48 -6.89 -26.01
N LEU A 121 68.25 -5.83 -26.26
CA LEU A 121 67.72 -4.46 -26.36
C LEU A 121 66.69 -4.31 -27.50
N ALA A 122 66.93 -4.94 -28.64
CA ALA A 122 66.04 -4.88 -29.80
C ALA A 122 64.70 -5.59 -29.53
N GLU A 123 64.74 -6.76 -28.89
CA GLU A 123 63.55 -7.53 -28.50
C GLU A 123 62.71 -6.77 -27.47
N TYR A 124 63.37 -6.17 -26.47
CA TYR A 124 62.70 -5.36 -25.46
C TYR A 124 62.07 -4.08 -26.05
N ALA A 125 62.76 -3.38 -26.95
CA ALA A 125 62.24 -2.19 -27.61
C ALA A 125 60.99 -2.48 -28.45
N LEU A 126 60.96 -3.63 -29.12
CA LEU A 126 59.80 -4.08 -29.90
C LEU A 126 58.64 -4.54 -29.00
N ASP A 127 58.91 -5.28 -27.93
CA ASP A 127 57.89 -5.73 -26.97
C ASP A 127 57.25 -4.54 -26.23
N LEU A 128 58.02 -3.51 -25.87
CA LEU A 128 57.46 -2.30 -25.28
C LEU A 128 56.65 -1.48 -26.30
N ALA A 129 57.15 -1.30 -27.52
CA ALA A 129 56.46 -0.56 -28.57
C ALA A 129 55.10 -1.18 -28.90
N THR A 130 55.05 -2.50 -29.13
CA THR A 130 53.80 -3.22 -29.45
C THR A 130 52.76 -3.13 -28.33
N LYS A 131 53.18 -3.22 -27.06
CA LYS A 131 52.27 -3.07 -25.90
C LYS A 131 51.77 -1.64 -25.72
N VAL A 132 52.61 -0.64 -26.02
CA VAL A 132 52.20 0.77 -25.99
C VAL A 132 51.25 1.09 -27.14
N GLU A 133 51.50 0.59 -28.34
CA GLU A 133 50.59 0.74 -29.50
C GLU A 133 49.23 0.11 -29.21
N LEU A 134 49.20 -1.12 -28.65
CA LEU A 134 47.94 -1.76 -28.24
C LEU A 134 47.18 -0.93 -27.19
N LEU A 135 47.89 -0.31 -26.25
CA LEU A 135 47.28 0.60 -25.28
C LEU A 135 46.73 1.87 -25.94
N CYS A 136 47.45 2.46 -26.91
CA CYS A 136 46.97 3.61 -27.69
C CYS A 136 45.64 3.29 -28.39
N ASP A 137 45.61 2.18 -29.14
CA ASP A 137 44.43 1.77 -29.91
C ASP A 137 43.22 1.54 -29.02
N LYS A 138 43.43 0.87 -27.88
CA LYS A 138 42.37 0.58 -26.91
C LYS A 138 41.85 1.82 -26.20
N VAL A 139 42.72 2.80 -25.90
CA VAL A 139 42.31 4.09 -25.31
C VAL A 139 41.58 4.97 -26.34
N ASP A 140 41.99 4.93 -27.60
CA ASP A 140 41.31 5.67 -28.68
C ASP A 140 39.92 5.09 -28.97
N GLU A 141 39.77 3.77 -28.96
CA GLU A 141 38.48 3.07 -29.06
C GLU A 141 37.54 3.45 -27.91
N LEU A 142 38.02 3.39 -26.67
CA LEU A 142 37.25 3.81 -25.48
C LEU A 142 36.87 5.29 -25.53
N GLY A 143 37.75 6.16 -26.04
CA GLY A 143 37.46 7.58 -26.20
C GLY A 143 36.27 7.87 -27.11
N ARG A 144 36.10 7.09 -28.20
CA ARG A 144 34.92 7.21 -29.09
C ARG A 144 33.65 6.71 -28.38
N LYS A 145 33.71 5.54 -27.75
CA LYS A 145 32.57 4.96 -27.02
C LYS A 145 32.13 5.83 -25.84
N GLN A 146 33.08 6.51 -25.19
CA GLN A 146 32.77 7.49 -24.16
C GLN A 146 31.94 8.66 -24.68
N LEU A 147 32.30 9.24 -25.83
CA LEU A 147 31.55 10.36 -26.40
C LEU A 147 30.13 9.95 -26.80
N GLU A 148 29.94 8.72 -27.27
CA GLU A 148 28.61 8.13 -27.54
C GLU A 148 27.77 8.03 -26.26
N ILE A 149 28.34 7.46 -25.19
CA ILE A 149 27.65 7.33 -23.88
C ILE A 149 27.33 8.72 -23.29
N GLU A 150 28.28 9.65 -23.28
CA GLU A 150 28.08 11.02 -22.77
C GLU A 150 26.97 11.74 -23.56
N SER A 151 26.93 11.59 -24.88
CA SER A 151 25.88 12.18 -25.72
C SER A 151 24.47 11.64 -25.38
N HIS A 152 24.34 10.33 -25.15
CA HIS A 152 23.07 9.72 -24.76
C HIS A 152 22.65 10.10 -23.33
N VAL A 153 23.61 10.22 -22.39
CA VAL A 153 23.34 10.72 -21.04
C VAL A 153 22.89 12.18 -21.06
N ASP A 154 23.49 13.03 -21.90
CA ASP A 154 23.06 14.41 -22.09
C ASP A 154 21.70 14.52 -22.78
N ALA A 155 21.36 13.61 -23.70
CA ALA A 155 20.04 13.54 -24.30
C ALA A 155 18.95 13.23 -23.25
N MET A 156 19.25 12.37 -22.26
CA MET A 156 18.34 12.09 -21.14
C MET A 156 18.10 13.30 -20.23
N ARG A 157 19.05 14.25 -20.14
CA ARG A 157 18.89 15.52 -19.41
C ARG A 157 17.94 16.50 -20.13
N ARG A 158 17.92 16.47 -21.46
CA ARG A 158 17.23 17.46 -22.32
C ARG A 158 15.86 17.02 -22.83
N THR A 159 15.60 15.71 -22.94
CA THR A 159 14.32 15.17 -23.44
C THR A 159 13.17 15.45 -22.48
N GLY A 160 12.05 15.96 -23.02
CA GLY A 160 10.85 16.28 -22.26
C GLY A 160 9.83 15.14 -22.28
N GLY A 161 9.28 14.79 -21.11
CA GLY A 161 7.98 14.15 -20.91
C GLY A 161 7.74 12.71 -21.38
N ASP A 162 8.51 12.18 -22.33
CA ASP A 162 8.18 10.91 -22.98
C ASP A 162 9.00 9.73 -22.45
N ASP A 163 8.35 8.83 -21.71
CA ASP A 163 8.83 7.51 -21.27
C ASP A 163 9.55 6.69 -22.36
N PRO A 164 9.05 6.59 -23.62
CA PRO A 164 9.73 5.78 -24.63
C PRO A 164 11.09 6.35 -25.05
N SER A 165 11.31 7.65 -24.93
CA SER A 165 12.59 8.29 -25.30
C SER A 165 13.72 7.96 -24.31
N LEU A 166 13.37 7.80 -23.02
CA LEU A 166 14.30 7.40 -21.96
C LEU A 166 14.71 5.93 -22.11
N GLN A 167 13.73 5.05 -22.35
CA GLN A 167 14.00 3.64 -22.58
C GLN A 167 14.89 3.43 -23.82
N ALA A 168 14.59 4.10 -24.93
CA ALA A 168 15.41 4.03 -26.14
C ALA A 168 16.86 4.52 -25.94
N SER A 169 17.06 5.49 -25.03
CA SER A 169 18.41 5.98 -24.69
C SER A 169 19.18 4.97 -23.85
N LEU A 170 18.52 4.29 -22.90
CA LEU A 170 19.12 3.23 -22.10
C LEU A 170 19.46 1.99 -22.94
N GLU A 171 18.58 1.60 -23.87
CA GLU A 171 18.83 0.47 -24.79
C GLU A 171 20.08 0.71 -25.67
N ARG A 172 20.29 1.95 -26.14
CA ARG A 172 21.50 2.31 -26.88
C ARG A 172 22.76 2.26 -26.02
N ILE A 173 22.70 2.75 -24.78
CA ILE A 173 23.83 2.68 -23.85
C ILE A 173 24.15 1.21 -23.51
N GLN A 174 23.13 0.36 -23.33
CA GLN A 174 23.32 -1.08 -23.12
C GLN A 174 24.01 -1.75 -24.32
N ALA A 175 23.63 -1.41 -25.56
CA ALA A 175 24.30 -1.90 -26.76
C ALA A 175 25.79 -1.52 -26.79
N THR A 176 26.13 -0.28 -26.42
CA THR A 176 27.55 0.15 -26.31
C THR A 176 28.30 -0.63 -25.23
N VAL A 177 27.66 -0.96 -24.10
CA VAL A 177 28.28 -1.76 -23.04
C VAL A 177 28.45 -3.23 -23.44
N ASP A 178 27.52 -3.79 -24.22
CA ASP A 178 27.64 -5.15 -24.77
C ASP A 178 28.80 -5.23 -25.78
N GLU A 179 29.01 -4.20 -26.59
CA GLU A 179 30.19 -4.07 -27.46
C GLU A 179 31.51 -4.03 -26.66
N LEU A 180 31.54 -3.32 -25.52
CA LEU A 180 32.70 -3.32 -24.62
C LEU A 180 32.95 -4.69 -23.97
N ASN A 181 31.90 -5.46 -23.69
CA ASN A 181 32.03 -6.82 -23.19
C ASN A 181 32.62 -7.76 -24.26
N LEU A 182 32.14 -7.65 -25.50
CA LEU A 182 32.67 -8.39 -26.65
C LEU A 182 34.14 -8.06 -26.94
N ALA A 183 34.55 -6.81 -26.72
CA ALA A 183 35.93 -6.35 -26.88
C ALA A 183 36.89 -6.84 -25.77
N GLY A 184 36.39 -7.52 -24.74
CA GLY A 184 37.21 -8.20 -23.73
C GLY A 184 37.85 -7.30 -22.68
N TYR A 185 37.30 -6.11 -22.42
CA TYR A 185 37.84 -5.20 -21.40
C TYR A 185 37.68 -5.77 -19.98
N SER A 186 38.76 -5.74 -19.20
CA SER A 186 38.76 -6.15 -17.79
C SER A 186 38.02 -5.16 -16.90
N ASN A 187 37.41 -5.62 -15.80
CA ASN A 187 36.70 -4.80 -14.80
C ASN A 187 35.43 -4.08 -15.30
N LEU A 188 34.81 -4.57 -16.37
CA LEU A 188 33.52 -4.07 -16.86
C LEU A 188 32.42 -3.94 -15.78
N PRO A 189 32.29 -4.86 -14.80
CA PRO A 189 31.28 -4.71 -13.74
C PRO A 189 31.46 -3.45 -12.88
N VAL A 190 32.70 -3.01 -12.64
CA VAL A 190 32.98 -1.80 -11.85
C VAL A 190 32.59 -0.55 -12.64
N PHE A 191 32.92 -0.53 -13.93
CA PHE A 191 32.52 0.54 -14.85
C PHE A 191 30.99 0.63 -14.99
N VAL A 192 30.29 -0.50 -15.17
CA VAL A 192 28.82 -0.55 -15.26
C VAL A 192 28.17 -0.04 -13.97
N ASN A 193 28.74 -0.33 -12.80
CA ASN A 193 28.25 0.21 -11.53
C ASN A 193 28.44 1.73 -11.42
N GLN A 194 29.58 2.27 -11.86
CA GLN A 194 29.82 3.71 -11.91
C GLN A 194 28.88 4.40 -12.91
N LEU A 195 28.67 3.80 -14.08
CA LEU A 195 27.76 4.30 -15.11
C LEU A 195 26.30 4.31 -14.61
N ASN A 196 25.85 3.23 -13.98
CA ASN A 196 24.53 3.16 -13.35
C ASN A 196 24.37 4.22 -12.24
N HIS A 197 25.42 4.53 -11.48
CA HIS A 197 25.37 5.61 -10.49
C HIS A 197 25.22 6.99 -11.16
N THR A 198 25.99 7.28 -12.21
CA THR A 198 25.88 8.55 -12.97
C THR A 198 24.53 8.71 -13.68
N ILE A 199 23.98 7.63 -14.23
CA ILE A 199 22.62 7.66 -14.80
C ILE A 199 21.59 7.88 -13.69
N GLY A 200 21.77 7.22 -12.54
CA GLY A 200 20.91 7.40 -11.36
C GLY A 200 20.87 8.85 -10.86
N THR A 201 22.01 9.57 -10.83
CA THR A 201 22.02 10.99 -10.42
C THR A 201 21.33 11.89 -11.43
N VAL A 202 21.51 11.65 -12.74
CA VAL A 202 20.83 12.40 -13.80
C VAL A 202 19.31 12.21 -13.76
N LEU A 203 18.85 10.97 -13.53
CA LEU A 203 17.44 10.65 -13.35
C LEU A 203 16.87 11.30 -12.08
N ALA A 204 17.66 11.38 -10.99
CA ALA A 204 17.27 12.05 -9.75
C ALA A 204 17.09 13.56 -9.94
N GLU A 205 18.05 14.25 -10.58
CA GLU A 205 17.98 15.68 -10.88
C GLU A 205 16.75 16.03 -11.73
N ARG A 206 16.41 15.15 -12.69
CA ARG A 206 15.21 15.30 -13.51
C ARG A 206 13.94 15.15 -12.69
N LEU A 207 13.83 14.07 -11.91
CA LEU A 207 12.66 13.82 -11.07
C LEU A 207 12.47 14.94 -10.03
N GLU A 208 13.57 15.50 -9.49
CA GLU A 208 13.55 16.67 -8.63
C GLU A 208 12.93 17.90 -9.34
N ARG A 209 13.33 18.17 -10.58
CA ARG A 209 12.76 19.28 -11.38
C ARG A 209 11.26 19.08 -11.66
N GLU A 210 10.85 17.86 -12.01
CA GLU A 210 9.44 17.53 -12.27
C GLU A 210 8.58 17.65 -11.00
N LEU A 211 9.07 17.15 -9.86
CA LEU A 211 8.39 17.28 -8.57
C LEU A 211 8.31 18.73 -8.08
N ARG A 212 9.34 19.56 -8.30
CA ARG A 212 9.28 21.00 -8.00
C ARG A 212 8.27 21.74 -8.87
N HIS A 213 8.19 21.40 -10.16
CA HIS A 213 7.17 21.95 -11.04
C HIS A 213 5.76 21.54 -10.58
N TRP A 214 5.59 20.29 -10.15
CA TRP A 214 4.33 19.81 -9.56
C TRP A 214 3.92 20.65 -8.34
N VAL A 215 4.83 20.81 -7.36
CA VAL A 215 4.57 21.63 -6.16
C VAL A 215 4.23 23.07 -6.56
N TYR A 216 4.94 23.66 -7.52
CA TYR A 216 4.68 25.01 -8.01
C TYR A 216 3.29 25.16 -8.66
N ALA A 217 2.86 24.17 -9.45
CA ALA A 217 1.56 24.19 -10.11
C ALA A 217 0.38 24.09 -9.11
N PHE A 218 0.55 23.35 -8.00
CA PHE A 218 -0.49 23.24 -6.96
C PHE A 218 -0.51 24.42 -5.99
N THR A 219 0.60 25.14 -5.85
CA THR A 219 0.71 26.33 -4.97
C THR A 219 0.25 27.61 -5.65
N THR A 220 0.33 27.71 -6.97
CA THR A 220 -0.10 28.89 -7.73
C THR A 220 -1.60 28.84 -8.03
N ASP A 221 -2.35 29.89 -7.71
CA ASP A 221 -3.80 29.98 -7.98
C ASP A 221 -4.10 30.51 -9.41
N SER A 222 -3.18 30.33 -10.37
CA SER A 222 -3.34 30.78 -11.76
C SER A 222 -4.11 29.77 -12.63
N HIS A 223 -4.63 30.24 -13.76
CA HIS A 223 -5.45 29.41 -14.66
C HIS A 223 -4.70 28.15 -15.14
N PRO A 224 -5.40 27.02 -15.29
CA PRO A 224 -4.81 25.69 -15.50
C PRO A 224 -4.11 25.49 -16.86
N VAL A 225 -4.13 26.49 -17.75
CA VAL A 225 -3.64 26.39 -19.14
C VAL A 225 -2.13 26.66 -19.27
N ASP A 226 -1.50 27.29 -18.27
CA ASP A 226 -0.11 27.77 -18.39
C ASP A 226 0.99 26.77 -17.96
N HIS A 227 0.63 25.61 -17.37
CA HIS A 227 1.61 24.76 -16.65
C HIS A 227 1.93 23.41 -17.29
N GLY A 228 1.61 23.21 -18.58
CA GLY A 228 2.04 22.00 -19.33
C GLY A 228 1.37 20.68 -18.92
N PHE A 229 0.46 20.67 -17.95
CA PHE A 229 -0.39 19.53 -17.60
C PHE A 229 -1.65 19.47 -18.51
N ASN A 230 -1.44 19.45 -19.83
CA ASN A 230 -2.51 19.66 -20.83
C ASN A 230 -3.64 18.63 -20.85
N ASN A 231 -3.58 17.54 -20.08
CA ASN A 231 -4.53 16.43 -20.16
C ASN A 231 -5.39 16.18 -18.90
N VAL A 232 -5.22 16.91 -17.79
CA VAL A 232 -5.92 16.61 -16.53
C VAL A 232 -6.33 17.89 -15.79
N VAL A 233 -7.18 18.72 -16.38
CA VAL A 233 -7.86 19.78 -15.61
C VAL A 233 -9.16 19.18 -15.04
N THR A 234 -9.24 18.99 -13.73
CA THR A 234 -10.46 18.47 -13.08
C THR A 234 -11.40 19.61 -12.74
N ALA A 235 -12.34 19.87 -13.64
CA ALA A 235 -13.47 20.77 -13.39
C ALA A 235 -14.55 20.04 -12.59
N HIS A 236 -14.83 20.51 -11.39
CA HIS A 236 -15.85 20.02 -10.48
C HIS A 236 -17.08 20.93 -10.55
N GLN A 237 -18.26 20.34 -10.52
CA GLN A 237 -19.53 21.06 -10.56
C GLN A 237 -20.40 20.65 -9.37
N VAL A 238 -20.91 21.63 -8.63
CA VAL A 238 -21.94 21.40 -7.60
C VAL A 238 -23.29 21.38 -8.30
N LEU A 239 -24.00 20.27 -8.23
CA LEU A 239 -25.28 20.03 -8.91
C LEU A 239 -26.36 19.68 -7.88
N LEU A 240 -27.60 20.06 -8.16
CA LEU A 240 -28.78 19.59 -7.43
C LEU A 240 -29.44 18.45 -8.23
N GLN A 241 -29.32 17.21 -7.77
CA GLN A 241 -29.95 16.03 -8.37
C GLN A 241 -30.97 15.45 -7.39
N ASN A 242 -32.25 15.33 -7.79
CA ASN A 242 -33.32 14.80 -6.93
C ASN A 242 -33.42 15.49 -5.56
N GLN A 243 -33.28 16.82 -5.51
CA GLN A 243 -33.24 17.62 -4.27
C GLN A 243 -32.05 17.34 -3.35
N LEU A 244 -31.00 16.64 -3.82
CA LEU A 244 -29.73 16.44 -3.13
C LEU A 244 -28.61 17.22 -3.81
N LEU A 245 -27.87 18.00 -3.04
CA LEU A 245 -26.65 18.69 -3.48
C LEU A 245 -25.49 17.68 -3.56
N VAL A 246 -24.90 17.53 -4.74
CA VAL A 246 -23.81 16.59 -5.00
C VAL A 246 -22.72 17.26 -5.84
N LEU A 247 -21.45 16.98 -5.54
CA LEU A 247 -20.29 17.38 -6.34
C LEU A 247 -19.97 16.31 -7.40
N GLN A 248 -19.87 16.70 -8.67
CA GLN A 248 -19.47 15.82 -9.77
C GLN A 248 -18.29 16.41 -10.56
N PRO A 249 -17.17 15.69 -10.75
CA PRO A 249 -16.72 14.50 -10.00
C PRO A 249 -16.54 14.76 -8.50
N SER A 250 -16.44 13.72 -7.67
CA SER A 250 -16.26 13.89 -6.22
C SER A 250 -14.81 14.26 -5.84
N VAL A 251 -14.63 14.82 -4.64
CA VAL A 251 -13.29 15.15 -4.10
C VAL A 251 -12.40 13.91 -4.05
N ASP A 252 -12.95 12.75 -3.69
CA ASP A 252 -12.23 11.48 -3.66
C ASP A 252 -11.80 11.00 -5.05
N GLN A 253 -12.63 11.23 -6.07
CA GLN A 253 -12.27 10.92 -7.45
C GLN A 253 -11.09 11.79 -7.91
N ALA A 254 -11.11 13.10 -7.62
CA ALA A 254 -9.97 13.97 -7.90
C ALA A 254 -8.71 13.56 -7.13
N ARG A 255 -8.84 13.17 -5.86
CA ARG A 255 -7.73 12.62 -5.07
C ARG A 255 -7.12 11.40 -5.76
N SER A 256 -7.93 10.45 -6.21
CA SER A 256 -7.45 9.24 -6.88
C SER A 256 -6.72 9.54 -8.20
N GLN A 257 -7.25 10.48 -9.00
CA GLN A 257 -6.68 10.85 -10.29
C GLN A 257 -5.32 11.55 -10.14
N TRP A 258 -5.23 12.52 -9.23
CA TRP A 258 -4.00 13.26 -8.99
C TRP A 258 -2.92 12.40 -8.32
N LEU A 259 -3.29 11.48 -7.42
CA LEU A 259 -2.34 10.51 -6.85
C LEU A 259 -1.83 9.52 -7.90
N ALA A 260 -2.70 9.01 -8.78
CA ALA A 260 -2.29 8.12 -9.87
C ALA A 260 -1.33 8.82 -10.84
N GLN A 261 -1.48 10.13 -11.05
CA GLN A 261 -0.57 10.92 -11.88
C GLN A 261 0.79 11.14 -11.22
N LEU A 262 0.82 11.45 -9.91
CA LEU A 262 2.06 11.54 -9.14
C LEU A 262 2.80 10.18 -9.13
N GLU A 263 2.06 9.09 -8.96
CA GLU A 263 2.61 7.73 -9.03
C GLU A 263 3.17 7.42 -10.42
N ARG A 264 2.46 7.79 -11.49
CA ARG A 264 2.94 7.59 -12.87
C ARG A 264 4.25 8.34 -13.14
N MET A 265 4.37 9.59 -12.66
CA MET A 265 5.59 10.39 -12.78
C MET A 265 6.78 9.74 -12.07
N VAL A 266 6.57 9.21 -10.87
CA VAL A 266 7.62 8.50 -10.12
C VAL A 266 7.95 7.15 -10.78
N ALA A 267 6.93 6.42 -11.22
CA ALA A 267 7.05 5.10 -11.84
C ALA A 267 7.79 5.14 -13.19
N ALA A 268 7.58 6.20 -13.99
CA ALA A 268 8.26 6.44 -15.26
C ALA A 268 9.79 6.40 -15.13
N VAL A 269 10.32 6.90 -14.02
CA VAL A 269 11.77 6.92 -13.73
C VAL A 269 12.22 5.67 -12.97
N CYS A 270 11.46 5.22 -11.97
CA CYS A 270 11.89 4.16 -11.05
C CYS A 270 11.78 2.74 -11.63
N ASN A 271 10.95 2.53 -12.66
CA ASN A 271 10.76 1.23 -13.30
C ASN A 271 11.71 0.98 -14.49
N LEU A 272 12.61 1.91 -14.78
CA LEU A 272 13.63 1.73 -15.82
C LEU A 272 14.65 0.67 -15.36
N ASP A 273 15.05 -0.20 -16.28
CA ASP A 273 16.02 -1.27 -16.03
C ASP A 273 17.46 -0.71 -16.00
N LYS A 274 18.26 -1.20 -15.04
CA LYS A 274 19.69 -0.88 -14.91
C LYS A 274 20.50 -1.59 -15.99
N ILE A 275 21.61 -0.99 -16.36
CA ILE A 275 22.55 -1.56 -17.33
C ILE A 275 23.26 -2.76 -16.71
N ASN A 276 23.39 -3.85 -17.47
CA ASN A 276 24.04 -5.09 -17.04
C ASN A 276 25.32 -5.37 -17.82
N SER A 277 26.30 -5.99 -17.15
CA SER A 277 27.60 -6.36 -17.74
C SER A 277 27.61 -7.75 -18.39
N ALA A 278 26.60 -8.59 -18.15
CA ALA A 278 26.55 -9.98 -18.60
C ALA A 278 25.18 -10.30 -19.22
N THR A 279 24.94 -9.78 -20.43
CA THR A 279 23.64 -9.85 -21.10
C THR A 279 23.47 -11.04 -22.04
N TYR A 280 24.55 -11.77 -22.34
CA TYR A 280 24.44 -13.00 -23.17
C TYR A 280 23.61 -14.12 -22.51
N ASP A 281 23.40 -14.07 -21.19
CA ASP A 281 22.50 -14.99 -20.48
C ASP A 281 21.04 -14.49 -20.34
N ALA A 282 20.76 -13.22 -20.68
CA ALA A 282 19.44 -12.61 -20.47
C ALA A 282 18.55 -12.60 -21.72
N PHE A 283 19.12 -12.71 -22.92
CA PHE A 283 18.36 -12.68 -24.18
C PHE A 283 17.61 -13.99 -24.49
N ASN A 284 17.88 -15.07 -23.74
CA ASN A 284 17.29 -16.39 -23.97
C ASN A 284 16.21 -16.81 -22.95
N LYS A 285 15.60 -15.85 -22.24
CA LYS A 285 14.40 -16.12 -21.42
C LYS A 285 13.19 -15.39 -21.99
N PRO A 286 12.23 -16.10 -22.62
CA PRO A 286 10.93 -15.49 -22.90
C PRO A 286 10.26 -15.11 -21.58
N ALA A 287 9.62 -13.94 -21.57
CA ALA A 287 9.02 -13.26 -20.42
C ALA A 287 7.97 -14.07 -19.61
N ALA A 288 7.68 -15.32 -20.00
CA ALA A 288 6.75 -16.23 -19.32
C ALA A 288 7.44 -17.22 -18.34
N ALA A 289 8.77 -17.36 -18.36
CA ALA A 289 9.47 -18.42 -17.61
C ALA A 289 10.05 -18.00 -16.23
N SER A 290 9.80 -16.77 -15.76
CA SER A 290 10.30 -16.29 -14.46
C SER A 290 9.33 -16.53 -13.27
N ALA A 291 8.21 -17.22 -13.50
CA ALA A 291 7.24 -17.56 -12.46
C ALA A 291 7.57 -18.83 -11.67
N SER A 292 8.49 -19.69 -12.14
CA SER A 292 8.66 -21.06 -11.63
C SER A 292 9.85 -21.32 -10.69
N SER A 293 10.63 -20.31 -10.30
CA SER A 293 11.69 -20.51 -9.30
C SER A 293 11.22 -20.20 -7.87
N SER A 294 11.36 -21.20 -7.00
CA SER A 294 11.14 -21.28 -5.54
C SER A 294 11.88 -20.22 -4.71
N THR A 295 11.55 -18.94 -4.89
CA THR A 295 12.09 -17.85 -4.07
C THR A 295 10.97 -17.06 -3.41
N SER A 296 11.05 -16.93 -2.08
CA SER A 296 10.15 -16.14 -1.25
C SER A 296 9.87 -14.75 -1.85
N PRO A 297 8.66 -14.18 -1.66
CA PRO A 297 8.27 -12.88 -2.20
C PRO A 297 9.23 -11.74 -1.83
N VAL A 298 9.96 -11.87 -0.71
CA VAL A 298 11.03 -10.96 -0.29
C VAL A 298 12.21 -10.94 -1.28
N ARG A 299 12.63 -12.11 -1.81
CA ARG A 299 13.74 -12.22 -2.77
C ARG A 299 13.36 -11.74 -4.17
N ARG A 300 12.09 -11.91 -4.61
CA ARG A 300 11.61 -11.30 -5.87
C ARG A 300 11.61 -9.78 -5.81
N ARG A 301 11.25 -9.19 -4.65
CA ARG A 301 11.28 -7.74 -4.43
C ARG A 301 12.70 -7.20 -4.32
N GLN A 302 13.61 -7.95 -3.70
CA GLN A 302 15.04 -7.63 -3.64
C GLN A 302 15.70 -7.70 -5.02
N LYS A 303 15.43 -8.75 -5.80
CA LYS A 303 15.97 -8.92 -7.16
C LYS A 303 15.45 -7.86 -8.15
N ARG A 304 14.20 -7.39 -7.99
CA ARG A 304 13.68 -6.23 -8.74
C ARG A 304 14.31 -4.91 -8.31
N LYS A 305 14.61 -4.71 -7.02
CA LYS A 305 15.37 -3.54 -6.52
C LYS A 305 16.77 -3.49 -7.12
N ASP A 306 17.43 -4.64 -7.25
CA ASP A 306 18.77 -4.72 -7.82
C ASP A 306 18.78 -4.49 -9.34
N GLN A 307 17.65 -4.71 -10.02
CA GLN A 307 17.52 -4.64 -11.49
C GLN A 307 16.95 -3.32 -12.04
N CYS A 308 16.22 -2.53 -11.25
CA CYS A 308 15.63 -1.26 -11.71
C CYS A 308 16.19 -0.05 -10.94
N PHE A 309 16.03 1.16 -11.47
CA PHE A 309 16.49 2.43 -10.87
C PHE A 309 15.68 2.90 -9.63
N GLN A 310 15.29 2.00 -8.73
CA GLN A 310 14.58 2.37 -7.49
C GLN A 310 15.46 3.16 -6.50
N ASP A 311 16.78 3.05 -6.60
CA ASP A 311 17.75 3.78 -5.76
C ASP A 311 17.76 5.29 -6.04
N VAL A 312 17.16 5.74 -7.15
CA VAL A 312 16.99 7.16 -7.49
C VAL A 312 16.20 7.90 -6.41
N LEU A 313 15.26 7.22 -5.76
CA LEU A 313 14.49 7.81 -4.65
C LEU A 313 15.35 8.17 -3.43
N ALA A 314 16.48 7.49 -3.23
CA ALA A 314 17.41 7.79 -2.14
C ALA A 314 18.33 8.99 -2.45
N LEU A 315 18.47 9.35 -3.73
CA LEU A 315 19.27 10.48 -4.21
C LEU A 315 18.48 11.80 -4.23
N LEU A 316 17.16 11.74 -4.10
CA LEU A 316 16.32 12.93 -4.02
C LEU A 316 16.53 13.71 -2.71
N PRO A 317 16.33 15.05 -2.71
CA PRO A 317 16.30 15.84 -1.48
C PRO A 317 15.28 15.27 -0.48
N ARG A 318 15.69 15.11 0.78
CA ARG A 318 14.84 14.55 1.83
C ARG A 318 13.56 15.38 1.96
N GLY A 319 12.42 14.74 1.72
CA GLY A 319 11.10 15.34 1.94
C GLY A 319 10.42 15.95 0.73
N LEU A 320 11.04 16.06 -0.45
CA LEU A 320 10.39 16.68 -1.62
C LEU A 320 9.14 15.91 -2.10
N LEU A 321 9.20 14.56 -2.07
CA LEU A 321 8.04 13.71 -2.41
C LEU A 321 6.94 13.81 -1.34
N LEU A 322 7.33 13.97 -0.08
CA LEU A 322 6.41 14.20 1.03
C LEU A 322 5.74 15.57 0.87
N GLU A 323 6.50 16.61 0.51
CA GLU A 323 6.01 17.96 0.22
C GLU A 323 5.03 17.96 -0.96
N ALA A 324 5.31 17.24 -2.05
CA ALA A 324 4.38 17.08 -3.17
C ALA A 324 3.06 16.39 -2.77
N TYR A 325 3.12 15.40 -1.87
CA TYR A 325 1.94 14.72 -1.34
C TYR A 325 1.16 15.59 -0.34
N GLU A 326 1.86 16.29 0.56
CA GLU A 326 1.27 17.19 1.55
C GLU A 326 0.60 18.40 0.91
N THR A 327 1.21 19.00 -0.12
CA THR A 327 0.63 20.12 -0.87
C THR A 327 -0.64 19.72 -1.61
N LEU A 328 -0.66 18.54 -2.25
CA LEU A 328 -1.87 17.97 -2.85
C LEU A 328 -2.96 17.76 -1.79
N LEU A 329 -2.65 17.09 -0.68
CA LEU A 329 -3.61 16.83 0.39
C LEU A 329 -4.13 18.12 1.03
N HIS A 330 -3.27 19.12 1.21
CA HIS A 330 -3.67 20.42 1.77
C HIS A 330 -4.65 21.13 0.84
N LYS A 331 -4.37 21.19 -0.47
CA LYS A 331 -5.28 21.82 -1.45
C LYS A 331 -6.59 21.03 -1.60
N LEU A 332 -6.56 19.70 -1.52
CA LEU A 332 -7.77 18.86 -1.49
C LEU A 332 -8.61 19.09 -0.23
N ARG A 333 -7.99 19.24 0.95
CA ARG A 333 -8.72 19.60 2.19
C ARG A 333 -9.37 20.97 2.08
N LEU A 334 -8.67 21.97 1.55
CA LEU A 334 -9.24 23.31 1.33
C LEU A 334 -10.42 23.26 0.35
N MET A 335 -10.34 22.41 -0.68
CA MET A 335 -11.46 22.18 -1.60
C MET A 335 -12.62 21.48 -0.90
N ASP A 336 -12.35 20.46 -0.08
CA ASP A 336 -13.35 19.70 0.66
C ASP A 336 -14.09 20.55 1.70
N GLU A 337 -13.35 21.34 2.48
CA GLU A 337 -13.90 22.32 3.43
C GLU A 337 -14.82 23.31 2.70
N TYR A 338 -14.40 23.80 1.53
CA TYR A 338 -15.20 24.71 0.72
C TYR A 338 -16.42 24.05 0.08
N VAL A 339 -16.34 22.79 -0.32
CA VAL A 339 -17.51 22.05 -0.85
C VAL A 339 -18.47 21.73 0.29
N HIS A 340 -17.99 21.39 1.48
CA HIS A 340 -18.82 21.13 2.65
C HIS A 340 -19.66 22.34 3.05
N THR A 341 -19.14 23.57 2.97
CA THR A 341 -19.96 24.77 3.23
C THR A 341 -21.13 24.85 2.25
N TRP A 342 -20.97 24.46 0.99
CA TRP A 342 -22.06 24.39 0.02
C TRP A 342 -23.03 23.23 0.29
N LEU A 343 -22.53 22.06 0.71
CA LEU A 343 -23.37 20.90 1.03
C LEU A 343 -24.20 21.10 2.30
N GLN A 344 -23.75 21.91 3.27
CA GLN A 344 -24.52 22.24 4.47
C GLN A 344 -25.89 22.88 4.15
N TYR A 345 -26.00 23.57 3.01
CA TYR A 345 -27.27 24.17 2.58
C TYR A 345 -28.31 23.14 2.14
N GLN A 346 -27.96 21.85 2.06
CA GLN A 346 -28.92 20.76 1.93
C GLN A 346 -30.00 20.82 3.02
N ALA A 347 -29.67 21.33 4.21
CA ALA A 347 -30.62 21.50 5.31
C ALA A 347 -31.86 22.33 4.94
N LEU A 348 -31.76 23.25 3.95
CA LEU A 348 -32.90 24.04 3.46
C LEU A 348 -33.96 23.20 2.72
N TRP A 349 -33.57 22.04 2.20
CA TRP A 349 -34.46 21.08 1.53
C TRP A 349 -34.91 19.94 2.45
N ASP A 350 -34.08 19.56 3.43
CA ASP A 350 -34.37 18.46 4.35
C ASP A 350 -35.28 18.87 5.52
N MET A 351 -35.27 20.16 5.88
CA MET A 351 -36.07 20.70 6.98
C MET A 351 -37.46 21.13 6.52
N ASP A 352 -38.44 21.00 7.40
CA ASP A 352 -39.80 21.50 7.22
C ASP A 352 -39.99 22.76 8.07
N ALA A 353 -40.49 23.84 7.46
CA ALA A 353 -40.73 25.12 8.12
C ALA A 353 -41.61 24.97 9.38
N GLN A 354 -42.58 24.05 9.34
CA GLN A 354 -43.50 23.80 10.47
C GLN A 354 -42.79 23.21 11.70
N ARG A 355 -41.75 22.39 11.50
CA ARG A 355 -40.97 21.82 12.60
C ARG A 355 -40.12 22.87 13.29
N VAL A 356 -39.56 23.80 12.52
CA VAL A 356 -38.78 24.92 13.07
C VAL A 356 -39.70 25.85 13.87
N ILE A 357 -40.88 26.17 13.32
CA ILE A 357 -41.91 26.93 14.02
C ILE A 357 -42.30 26.29 15.36
N ALA A 358 -42.58 24.98 15.36
CA ALA A 358 -42.91 24.24 16.59
C ALA A 358 -41.77 24.20 17.62
N SER A 359 -40.51 24.25 17.17
CA SER A 359 -39.34 24.19 18.06
C SER A 359 -39.03 25.51 18.78
N VAL A 360 -39.29 26.65 18.13
CA VAL A 360 -39.09 27.99 18.71
C VAL A 360 -40.26 28.34 19.64
N GLY A 361 -41.47 27.85 19.32
CA GLY A 361 -42.66 27.99 20.13
C GLY A 361 -43.36 29.34 19.96
N ASP A 362 -44.64 29.38 20.33
CA ASP A 362 -45.55 30.50 20.02
C ASP A 362 -45.47 31.65 21.04
N GLN A 363 -44.76 31.48 22.16
CA GLN A 363 -44.90 32.34 23.33
C GLN A 363 -43.84 33.45 23.45
N ASP A 364 -42.71 33.34 22.74
CA ASP A 364 -41.54 34.22 22.93
C ASP A 364 -41.29 35.16 21.74
N ILE A 365 -41.91 36.34 21.80
CA ILE A 365 -41.82 37.37 20.74
C ILE A 365 -40.38 37.84 20.50
N ALA A 366 -39.56 37.93 21.56
CA ALA A 366 -38.17 38.40 21.47
C ALA A 366 -37.23 37.44 20.71
N LYS A 367 -37.46 36.13 20.80
CA LYS A 367 -36.64 35.12 20.10
C LYS A 367 -36.93 35.11 18.61
N TRP A 368 -38.20 35.27 18.24
CA TRP A 368 -38.60 35.41 16.84
C TRP A 368 -38.07 36.69 16.19
N GLU A 369 -38.01 37.79 16.94
CA GLU A 369 -37.39 39.05 16.49
C GLU A 369 -35.89 38.85 16.15
N GLN A 370 -35.15 38.12 16.99
CA GLN A 370 -33.72 37.83 16.76
C GLN A 370 -33.51 36.92 15.54
N LEU A 371 -34.30 35.86 15.42
CA LEU A 371 -34.19 34.89 14.32
C LEU A 371 -34.41 35.53 12.94
N LEU A 372 -35.40 36.42 12.81
CA LEU A 372 -35.65 37.14 11.55
C LEU A 372 -34.52 38.10 11.16
N VAL A 373 -33.78 38.64 12.14
CA VAL A 373 -32.61 39.49 11.87
C VAL A 373 -31.41 38.66 11.41
N GLU A 374 -31.19 37.49 12.01
CA GLU A 374 -30.11 36.57 11.65
C GLU A 374 -30.30 36.00 10.23
N ILE A 375 -31.51 35.59 9.87
CA ILE A 375 -31.84 35.11 8.52
C ILE A 375 -31.52 36.18 7.46
N LYS A 376 -31.80 37.45 7.74
CA LYS A 376 -31.47 38.51 6.77
C LYS A 376 -29.96 38.73 6.62
N ARG A 377 -29.18 38.53 7.69
CA ARG A 377 -27.72 38.69 7.69
C ARG A 377 -27.04 37.61 6.85
N GLU A 378 -27.42 36.34 7.03
CA GLU A 378 -26.84 35.20 6.30
C GLU A 378 -27.06 35.27 4.79
N ARG A 379 -28.18 35.84 4.34
CA ARG A 379 -28.46 36.07 2.91
C ARG A 379 -27.41 36.94 2.21
N THR A 380 -26.88 37.95 2.89
CA THR A 380 -25.99 38.95 2.27
C THR A 380 -24.65 38.37 1.82
N MET A 381 -24.28 37.18 2.30
CA MET A 381 -23.04 36.50 1.94
C MET A 381 -23.09 35.83 0.56
N PHE A 382 -24.30 35.61 -0.01
CA PHE A 382 -24.50 34.91 -1.28
C PHE A 382 -24.53 35.80 -2.52
N ASP A 383 -24.57 37.12 -2.35
CA ASP A 383 -24.60 38.11 -3.45
C ASP A 383 -23.19 38.39 -4.03
N SER A 384 -22.24 37.47 -3.89
CA SER A 384 -20.92 37.58 -4.52
C SER A 384 -20.98 37.27 -6.03
N VAL A 385 -20.27 38.06 -6.84
CA VAL A 385 -20.30 37.97 -8.33
C VAL A 385 -19.54 36.75 -8.88
N ALA A 386 -18.73 36.07 -8.08
CA ALA A 386 -17.88 34.96 -8.54
C ALA A 386 -18.70 33.67 -8.75
N THR A 387 -18.48 33.00 -9.89
CA THR A 387 -19.18 31.75 -10.27
C THR A 387 -18.31 30.49 -10.18
N THR A 388 -17.02 30.66 -9.92
CA THR A 388 -16.02 29.59 -9.91
C THR A 388 -14.91 29.92 -8.93
N LYS A 389 -14.41 28.91 -8.22
CA LYS A 389 -13.25 29.03 -7.32
C LYS A 389 -12.18 28.00 -7.71
N CYS A 390 -10.93 28.44 -7.80
CA CYS A 390 -9.79 27.60 -8.19
C CYS A 390 -9.01 27.13 -6.95
N PHE A 391 -8.47 25.92 -7.02
CA PHE A 391 -7.61 25.28 -6.03
C PHE A 391 -6.43 24.64 -6.77
N GLY A 392 -5.42 25.45 -7.12
CA GLY A 392 -4.37 25.03 -8.05
C GLY A 392 -4.96 24.60 -9.41
N PRO A 393 -4.64 23.40 -9.93
CA PRO A 393 -5.19 22.90 -11.20
C PRO A 393 -6.65 22.40 -11.13
N MET A 394 -7.28 22.44 -9.94
CA MET A 394 -8.68 22.03 -9.73
C MET A 394 -9.59 23.26 -9.71
N SER A 395 -10.79 23.17 -10.26
CA SER A 395 -11.77 24.27 -10.24
C SER A 395 -13.16 23.78 -9.84
N VAL A 396 -13.85 24.53 -8.96
CA VAL A 396 -15.22 24.23 -8.50
C VAL A 396 -16.19 25.28 -9.05
N HIS A 397 -17.19 24.83 -9.80
CA HIS A 397 -18.25 25.65 -10.40
C HIS A 397 -19.54 25.49 -9.59
N PHE A 398 -20.16 26.60 -9.17
CA PHE A 398 -21.34 26.60 -8.28
C PHE A 398 -22.51 27.49 -8.76
N HIS A 399 -22.41 28.04 -9.97
CA HIS A 399 -23.40 28.97 -10.55
C HIS A 399 -24.85 28.45 -10.53
N GLN A 400 -25.08 27.18 -10.89
CA GLN A 400 -26.45 26.63 -10.97
C GLN A 400 -27.10 26.49 -9.60
N VAL A 401 -26.33 26.10 -8.57
CA VAL A 401 -26.82 25.88 -7.22
C VAL A 401 -27.09 27.21 -6.51
N GLN A 402 -26.23 28.21 -6.69
CA GLN A 402 -26.40 29.54 -6.09
C GLN A 402 -27.79 30.15 -6.38
N ALA A 403 -28.25 30.07 -7.63
CA ALA A 403 -29.56 30.57 -8.01
C ALA A 403 -30.72 29.82 -7.32
N GLN A 404 -30.60 28.50 -7.15
CA GLN A 404 -31.64 27.67 -6.54
C GLN A 404 -31.69 27.82 -5.01
N VAL A 405 -30.53 27.95 -4.35
CA VAL A 405 -30.43 28.26 -2.91
C VAL A 405 -31.11 29.59 -2.62
N ASN A 406 -30.86 30.63 -3.42
CA ASN A 406 -31.47 31.94 -3.24
C ASN A 406 -33.00 31.90 -3.32
N VAL A 407 -33.56 31.17 -4.28
CA VAL A 407 -35.03 31.02 -4.41
C VAL A 407 -35.63 30.30 -3.19
N LYS A 408 -34.96 29.25 -2.69
CA LYS A 408 -35.43 28.54 -1.50
C LYS A 408 -35.33 29.38 -0.24
N TYR A 409 -34.24 30.13 -0.07
CA TYR A 409 -34.07 31.05 1.05
C TYR A 409 -35.19 32.11 1.10
N ASP A 410 -35.61 32.61 -0.07
CA ASP A 410 -36.68 33.59 -0.19
C ASP A 410 -38.03 33.03 0.28
N LEU A 411 -38.32 31.77 -0.06
CA LEU A 411 -39.52 31.09 0.39
C LEU A 411 -39.56 30.97 1.93
N TRP A 412 -38.47 30.47 2.54
CA TRP A 412 -38.36 30.33 4.00
C TRP A 412 -38.51 31.68 4.72
N HIS A 413 -37.84 32.72 4.23
CA HIS A 413 -37.96 34.06 4.79
C HIS A 413 -39.40 34.61 4.70
N THR A 414 -40.12 34.36 3.60
CA THR A 414 -41.53 34.78 3.47
C THR A 414 -42.47 34.01 4.39
N GLU A 415 -42.27 32.71 4.58
CA GLU A 415 -43.12 31.88 5.45
C GLU A 415 -42.94 32.26 6.93
N PHE A 416 -41.70 32.46 7.39
CA PHE A 416 -41.44 32.88 8.78
C PHE A 416 -41.92 34.30 9.07
N LEU A 417 -41.83 35.21 8.09
CA LEU A 417 -42.40 36.54 8.21
C LEU A 417 -43.93 36.51 8.36
N ALA A 418 -44.61 35.63 7.62
CA ALA A 418 -46.06 35.45 7.71
C ALA A 418 -46.46 34.92 9.09
N PHE A 419 -45.78 33.86 9.57
CA PHE A 419 -46.07 33.26 10.86
C PHE A 419 -45.85 34.25 12.04
N PHE A 420 -44.73 34.98 12.04
CA PHE A 420 -44.47 35.98 13.09
C PHE A 420 -45.51 37.11 13.09
N GLY A 421 -45.96 37.53 11.90
CA GLY A 421 -47.05 38.49 11.75
C GLY A 421 -48.37 38.00 12.37
N ASP A 422 -48.79 36.77 12.05
CA ASP A 422 -50.03 36.18 12.56
C ASP A 422 -49.99 35.97 14.07
N MET A 423 -48.86 35.48 14.60
CA MET A 423 -48.64 35.28 16.02
C MET A 423 -48.71 36.61 16.79
N LEU A 424 -48.02 37.66 16.32
CA LEU A 424 -48.05 38.98 16.95
C LEU A 424 -49.47 39.57 16.94
N SER A 425 -50.21 39.43 15.83
CA SER A 425 -51.60 39.87 15.73
C SER A 425 -52.51 39.17 16.75
N ALA A 426 -52.36 37.85 16.92
CA ALA A 426 -53.15 37.07 17.86
C ALA A 426 -52.87 37.46 19.32
N HIS A 427 -51.60 37.70 19.68
CA HIS A 427 -51.22 38.14 21.02
C HIS A 427 -51.74 39.55 21.36
N ILE A 428 -51.68 40.48 20.41
CA ILE A 428 -52.24 41.84 20.58
C ILE A 428 -53.77 41.77 20.78
N ALA A 429 -54.47 40.94 20.02
CA ALA A 429 -55.92 40.77 20.14
C ALA A 429 -56.33 40.10 21.48
N ALA A 430 -55.58 39.08 21.93
CA ALA A 430 -55.82 38.41 23.20
C ALA A 430 -55.57 39.33 24.40
N PHE A 431 -54.51 40.14 24.35
CA PHE A 431 -54.22 41.14 25.39
C PHE A 431 -55.34 42.18 25.50
N TYR A 432 -55.82 42.69 24.36
CA TYR A 432 -56.96 43.60 24.32
C TYR A 432 -58.21 43.00 24.97
N ALA A 433 -58.55 41.74 24.67
CA ALA A 433 -59.69 41.06 25.25
C ALA A 433 -59.56 40.86 26.77
N GLN A 434 -58.36 40.50 27.26
CA GLN A 434 -58.09 40.30 28.70
C GLN A 434 -58.21 41.60 29.50
N VAL A 435 -57.62 42.69 29.01
CA VAL A 435 -57.71 44.01 29.66
C VAL A 435 -59.17 44.48 29.70
N SER A 436 -59.92 44.29 28.60
CA SER A 436 -61.33 44.66 28.52
C SER A 436 -62.21 43.86 29.50
N THR A 437 -62.04 42.52 29.59
CA THR A 437 -62.81 41.70 30.54
C THR A 437 -62.50 42.09 31.98
N LYS A 438 -61.22 42.25 32.33
CA LYS A 438 -60.83 42.62 33.70
C LYS A 438 -61.33 44.00 34.10
N ARG A 439 -61.40 44.94 33.16
CA ARG A 439 -62.09 46.24 33.36
C ARG A 439 -63.58 46.04 33.66
N THR A 440 -64.31 45.30 32.84
CA THR A 440 -65.76 45.07 33.07
C THR A 440 -66.05 44.37 34.40
N THR A 441 -65.20 43.43 34.83
CA THR A 441 -65.36 42.79 36.14
C THR A 441 -65.13 43.77 37.30
N LEU A 442 -64.20 44.72 37.16
CA LEU A 442 -63.94 45.76 38.14
C LEU A 442 -65.10 46.78 38.22
N GLU A 443 -65.82 46.99 37.12
CA GLU A 443 -67.02 47.84 37.08
C GLU A 443 -68.22 47.21 37.81
N GLN A 444 -68.38 45.89 37.73
CA GLN A 444 -69.54 45.15 38.26
C GLN A 444 -69.57 44.98 39.78
N HIS A 445 -68.44 45.08 40.48
CA HIS A 445 -68.40 44.90 41.94
C HIS A 445 -68.82 46.17 42.72
N THR A 446 -69.87 46.05 43.54
CA THR A 446 -70.41 47.09 44.44
C THR A 446 -70.19 46.73 45.91
N LEU A 447 -69.80 47.72 46.73
CA LEU A 447 -69.29 47.58 48.11
C LEU A 447 -70.36 47.28 49.20
N GLU A 448 -71.57 46.80 48.85
CA GLU A 448 -72.73 46.74 49.78
C GLU A 448 -73.22 45.32 50.17
N ALA A 449 -72.40 44.27 50.05
CA ALA A 449 -72.81 42.89 50.40
C ALA A 449 -71.97 42.26 51.54
N ALA A 450 -72.34 41.04 51.98
CA ALA A 450 -71.82 40.31 53.15
C ALA A 450 -70.28 40.34 53.36
N THR A 451 -69.82 40.17 54.61
CA THR A 451 -68.41 40.28 55.05
C THR A 451 -67.42 39.47 54.22
N SER A 452 -67.83 38.33 53.65
CA SER A 452 -67.00 37.53 52.73
C SER A 452 -66.80 38.17 51.34
N HIS A 453 -67.84 38.86 50.82
CA HIS A 453 -67.78 39.56 49.53
C HIS A 453 -66.94 40.83 49.60
N VAL A 454 -66.98 41.56 50.72
CA VAL A 454 -66.13 42.75 50.93
C VAL A 454 -64.65 42.35 50.95
N VAL A 455 -64.29 41.26 51.65
CA VAL A 455 -62.90 40.76 51.68
C VAL A 455 -62.43 40.30 50.30
N ALA A 456 -63.28 39.64 49.52
CA ALA A 456 -62.96 39.21 48.15
C ALA A 456 -62.76 40.39 47.17
N THR A 457 -63.51 41.49 47.34
CA THR A 457 -63.32 42.70 46.53
C THR A 457 -62.03 43.44 46.88
N VAL A 458 -61.61 43.41 48.14
CA VAL A 458 -60.36 44.03 48.62
C VAL A 458 -59.13 43.30 48.10
N THR A 459 -59.13 41.96 48.11
CA THR A 459 -58.04 41.16 47.54
C THR A 459 -57.97 41.29 46.01
N MET A 460 -59.12 41.30 45.32
CA MET A 460 -59.15 41.48 43.86
C MET A 460 -58.56 42.82 43.40
N VAL A 461 -58.82 43.93 44.12
CA VAL A 461 -58.25 45.25 43.80
C VAL A 461 -56.73 45.28 44.04
N GLN A 462 -56.22 44.55 45.04
CA GLN A 462 -54.78 44.44 45.30
C GLN A 462 -54.06 43.56 44.27
N ASP A 463 -54.66 42.43 43.86
CA ASP A 463 -54.10 41.55 42.84
C ASP A 463 -54.02 42.24 41.47
N LEU A 464 -55.04 43.03 41.10
CA LEU A 464 -55.04 43.79 39.85
C LEU A 464 -53.97 44.90 39.82
N ARG A 465 -53.57 45.43 40.98
CA ARG A 465 -52.45 46.38 41.11
C ARG A 465 -51.09 45.75 40.83
N ALA A 466 -50.90 44.48 41.20
CA ALA A 466 -49.66 43.74 40.93
C ALA A 466 -49.52 43.37 39.43
N HIS A 467 -50.60 42.95 38.79
CA HIS A 467 -50.60 42.58 37.36
C HIS A 467 -50.34 43.78 36.44
N ALA A 468 -50.69 44.99 36.86
CA ALA A 468 -50.54 46.20 36.05
C ALA A 468 -49.07 46.48 35.63
N VAL A 469 -48.09 46.08 36.43
CA VAL A 469 -46.66 46.24 36.11
C VAL A 469 -46.21 45.26 35.03
N THR A 470 -46.72 44.02 35.05
CA THR A 470 -46.37 42.99 34.06
C THR A 470 -46.95 43.26 32.68
N TRP A 471 -48.19 43.79 32.63
CA TRP A 471 -48.86 44.15 31.38
C TRP A 471 -48.24 45.36 30.68
N GLN A 472 -47.55 46.23 31.44
CA GLN A 472 -46.77 47.33 30.86
C GLN A 472 -45.58 46.82 30.04
N HIS A 473 -44.86 45.80 30.52
CA HIS A 473 -43.72 45.20 29.79
C HIS A 473 -44.16 44.46 28.51
N GLN A 474 -45.32 43.81 28.54
CA GLN A 474 -45.88 43.16 27.34
C GLN A 474 -46.26 44.19 26.26
N MET A 475 -46.74 45.36 26.67
CA MET A 475 -47.07 46.45 25.73
C MET A 475 -45.84 47.01 25.01
N ASP A 476 -44.71 47.11 25.69
CA ASP A 476 -43.45 47.55 25.09
C ASP A 476 -42.91 46.53 24.06
N ALA A 477 -43.09 45.23 24.31
CA ALA A 477 -42.69 44.16 23.39
C ALA A 477 -43.53 44.13 22.09
N PHE A 478 -44.83 44.43 22.16
CA PHE A 478 -45.67 44.55 20.95
C PHE A 478 -45.21 45.70 20.04
N SER A 479 -44.75 46.80 20.64
CA SER A 479 -44.22 47.96 19.92
C SER A 479 -42.89 47.69 19.22
N SER A 480 -42.01 46.85 19.79
CA SER A 480 -40.75 46.44 19.12
C SER A 480 -41.02 45.49 17.95
N GLY A 481 -41.88 44.49 18.13
CA GLY A 481 -42.24 43.51 17.09
C GLY A 481 -42.85 44.15 15.84
N GLU A 482 -43.75 45.13 16.00
CA GLU A 482 -44.35 45.84 14.86
C GLU A 482 -43.33 46.67 14.07
N LYS A 483 -42.31 47.24 14.74
CA LYS A 483 -41.21 47.98 14.08
C LYS A 483 -40.35 47.06 13.23
N VAL A 484 -40.10 45.82 13.67
CA VAL A 484 -39.31 44.84 12.90
C VAL A 484 -40.06 44.40 11.64
N LEU A 485 -41.36 44.12 11.73
CA LEU A 485 -42.21 43.80 10.58
C LEU A 485 -42.23 44.94 9.54
N LYS A 486 -42.31 46.20 9.99
CA LYS A 486 -42.22 47.38 9.11
C LYS A 486 -40.85 47.48 8.40
N ARG A 487 -39.75 47.22 9.11
CA ARG A 487 -38.39 47.24 8.54
C ARG A 487 -38.15 46.12 7.51
N GLN A 488 -38.82 44.99 7.66
CA GLN A 488 -38.70 43.84 6.76
C GLN A 488 -39.74 43.82 5.63
N ARG A 489 -40.49 44.93 5.44
CA ARG A 489 -41.50 45.12 4.37
C ARG A 489 -42.64 44.10 4.41
N PHE A 490 -43.10 43.73 5.61
CA PHE A 490 -44.28 42.89 5.79
C PHE A 490 -45.56 43.59 5.28
N LYS A 491 -46.49 42.82 4.71
CA LYS A 491 -47.80 43.32 4.25
C LYS A 491 -48.84 43.14 5.35
N PHE A 492 -49.21 44.23 6.02
CA PHE A 492 -50.21 44.20 7.08
C PHE A 492 -51.62 43.93 6.53
N PRO A 493 -52.33 42.90 7.03
CA PRO A 493 -53.74 42.65 6.68
C PRO A 493 -54.67 43.76 7.18
N SER A 494 -55.83 43.93 6.56
CA SER A 494 -56.84 44.93 6.98
C SER A 494 -57.51 44.63 8.34
N THR A 495 -57.31 43.42 8.88
CA THR A 495 -57.79 42.98 10.19
C THR A 495 -56.78 43.22 11.31
N TRP A 496 -55.66 43.89 11.03
CA TRP A 496 -54.61 44.14 12.02
C TRP A 496 -55.11 45.04 13.16
N PRO A 497 -55.01 44.61 14.44
CA PRO A 497 -55.43 45.45 15.56
C PRO A 497 -54.53 46.68 15.65
N GLU A 498 -55.11 47.87 15.48
CA GLU A 498 -54.38 49.12 15.64
C GLU A 498 -53.89 49.26 17.08
N LEU A 499 -52.57 49.29 17.27
CA LEU A 499 -51.93 49.39 18.58
C LEU A 499 -52.43 50.62 19.40
N GLY A 500 -52.89 51.67 18.71
CA GLY A 500 -53.48 52.85 19.32
C GLY A 500 -54.77 52.58 20.11
N ASN A 501 -55.63 51.66 19.65
CA ASN A 501 -56.88 51.33 20.36
C ASN A 501 -56.60 50.52 21.64
N VAL A 502 -55.57 49.67 21.61
CA VAL A 502 -55.12 48.89 22.77
C VAL A 502 -54.52 49.78 23.86
N GLN A 503 -53.75 50.81 23.47
CA GLN A 503 -53.24 51.83 24.40
C GLN A 503 -54.36 52.62 25.08
N GLY A 504 -55.44 52.91 24.36
CA GLY A 504 -56.61 53.63 24.90
C GLY A 504 -57.36 52.85 25.98
N GLU A 505 -57.66 51.58 25.75
CA GLU A 505 -58.33 50.73 26.76
C GLU A 505 -57.46 50.47 27.99
N TRP A 506 -56.14 50.34 27.81
CA TRP A 506 -55.20 50.20 28.92
C TRP A 506 -55.21 51.43 29.85
N ALA A 507 -55.26 52.64 29.29
CA ALA A 507 -55.33 53.87 30.08
C ALA A 507 -56.65 54.00 30.86
N ALA A 508 -57.77 53.57 30.27
CA ALA A 508 -59.09 53.60 30.92
C ALA A 508 -59.17 52.63 32.11
N PHE A 509 -58.56 51.44 32.00
CA PHE A 509 -58.49 50.47 33.10
C PHE A 509 -57.75 51.02 34.33
N LEU A 510 -56.63 51.72 34.13
CA LEU A 510 -55.83 52.29 35.22
C LEU A 510 -56.60 53.36 36.03
N GLN A 511 -57.40 54.18 35.37
CA GLN A 511 -58.22 55.21 36.05
C GLN A 511 -59.33 54.61 36.92
N LEU A 512 -59.95 53.51 36.47
CA LEU A 512 -61.01 52.83 37.21
C LEU A 512 -60.49 52.14 38.47
N LEU A 513 -59.30 51.51 38.38
CA LEU A 513 -58.62 50.86 39.50
C LEU A 513 -58.33 51.86 40.64
N GLN A 514 -57.92 53.07 40.28
CA GLN A 514 -57.64 54.14 41.24
C GLN A 514 -58.90 54.58 42.02
N ARG A 515 -60.01 54.82 41.32
CA ARG A 515 -61.27 55.29 41.93
C ARG A 515 -61.89 54.30 42.93
N LYS A 516 -61.79 52.99 42.67
CA LYS A 516 -62.33 51.94 43.56
C LYS A 516 -61.46 51.75 44.81
N THR A 517 -60.17 52.07 44.73
CA THR A 517 -59.24 52.03 45.85
C THR A 517 -59.59 53.10 46.90
N ASP A 518 -59.99 54.29 46.48
CA ASP A 518 -60.34 55.40 47.39
C ASP A 518 -61.66 55.14 48.17
N ALA A 519 -62.62 54.43 47.56
CA ALA A 519 -63.90 54.11 48.20
C ALA A 519 -63.75 53.09 49.36
N MET A 520 -62.77 52.19 49.23
CA MET A 520 -62.46 51.13 50.18
C MET A 520 -61.94 51.68 51.53
N GLU A 521 -61.24 52.82 51.52
CA GLU A 521 -60.65 53.42 52.73
C GLU A 521 -61.70 54.00 53.71
N SER A 522 -62.93 54.26 53.25
CA SER A 522 -63.99 54.90 54.03
C SER A 522 -64.75 54.00 55.02
N GLN A 523 -64.70 52.66 54.86
CA GLN A 523 -65.50 51.68 55.63
C GLN A 523 -64.67 50.85 56.64
N LEU A 524 -63.40 51.23 56.84
CA LEU A 524 -62.39 50.48 57.61
C LEU A 524 -62.69 50.26 59.12
N PRO A 525 -63.27 51.21 59.91
CA PRO A 525 -63.29 51.09 61.37
C PRO A 525 -64.31 50.10 61.95
N GLN A 526 -65.43 49.84 61.27
CA GLN A 526 -66.50 48.96 61.79
C GLN A 526 -66.19 47.46 61.64
N LEU A 527 -65.38 47.10 60.65
CA LEU A 527 -64.97 45.71 60.41
C LEU A 527 -63.85 45.27 61.38
N GLN A 528 -63.03 46.22 61.84
CA GLN A 528 -61.89 45.97 62.73
C GLN A 528 -62.28 45.37 64.09
N ALA A 529 -63.40 45.79 64.68
CA ALA A 529 -63.79 45.38 66.04
C ALA A 529 -64.30 43.92 66.12
N LYS A 530 -64.99 43.42 65.09
CA LYS A 530 -65.54 42.05 65.08
C LYS A 530 -64.49 40.96 64.90
N ILE A 531 -63.39 41.29 64.22
CA ILE A 531 -62.31 40.35 63.88
C ILE A 531 -61.35 40.11 65.08
N ILE A 532 -61.30 41.03 66.04
CA ILE A 532 -60.44 40.90 67.23
C ILE A 532 -60.98 39.82 68.19
N ASP A 533 -62.30 39.73 68.38
CA ASP A 533 -62.91 38.76 69.30
C ASP A 533 -62.84 37.31 68.77
N GLU A 534 -63.09 37.10 67.47
CA GLU A 534 -62.99 35.76 66.86
C GLU A 534 -61.55 35.25 66.83
N HIS A 535 -60.55 36.15 66.71
CA HIS A 535 -59.13 35.79 66.65
C HIS A 535 -58.62 35.19 67.97
N ALA A 536 -59.08 35.69 69.12
CA ALA A 536 -58.66 35.19 70.44
C ALA A 536 -59.08 33.72 70.68
N SER A 537 -60.27 33.33 70.21
CA SER A 537 -60.78 31.96 70.38
C SER A 537 -60.01 30.91 69.56
N LEU A 538 -59.46 31.34 68.43
CA LEU A 538 -58.72 30.50 67.50
C LEU A 538 -57.29 30.21 68.00
N VAL A 539 -56.63 31.19 68.61
CA VAL A 539 -55.29 31.04 69.18
C VAL A 539 -55.27 29.94 70.26
N ALA A 540 -56.28 29.86 71.11
CA ALA A 540 -56.36 28.83 72.16
C ALA A 540 -56.47 27.39 71.62
N LYS A 541 -57.09 27.19 70.45
CA LYS A 541 -57.20 25.86 69.82
C LYS A 541 -55.88 25.41 69.19
N ILE A 542 -55.09 26.36 68.68
CA ILE A 542 -53.80 26.11 68.01
C ILE A 542 -52.76 25.54 68.99
N HIS A 543 -52.66 26.09 70.20
CA HIS A 543 -51.72 25.61 71.22
C HIS A 543 -51.95 24.16 71.64
N ALA A 544 -53.20 23.74 71.77
CA ALA A 544 -53.54 22.38 72.18
C ALA A 544 -53.09 21.34 71.14
N THR A 545 -53.24 21.63 69.85
CA THR A 545 -52.82 20.72 68.77
C THR A 545 -51.30 20.61 68.56
N ILE A 546 -50.55 21.68 68.87
CA ILE A 546 -49.08 21.67 68.78
C ILE A 546 -48.47 20.72 69.82
N ALA A 547 -49.02 20.71 71.05
CA ALA A 547 -48.55 19.82 72.11
C ALA A 547 -48.74 18.32 71.78
N ASP A 548 -49.81 17.95 71.07
CA ASP A 548 -50.08 16.56 70.65
C ASP A 548 -49.15 16.09 69.50
N TRP A 549 -48.68 17.00 68.65
CA TRP A 549 -47.76 16.70 67.54
C TRP A 549 -46.34 16.37 68.03
N ASP A 550 -45.82 17.15 68.98
CA ASP A 550 -44.46 16.94 69.50
C ASP A 550 -44.28 15.58 70.18
N ALA A 551 -45.36 15.02 70.74
CA ALA A 551 -45.37 13.71 71.39
C ALA A 551 -45.41 12.50 70.43
N SER A 552 -45.78 12.69 69.15
CA SER A 552 -46.19 11.59 68.26
C SER A 552 -45.43 11.48 66.91
N LYS A 553 -44.37 12.27 66.72
CA LYS A 553 -43.61 12.34 65.44
C LYS A 553 -42.80 11.07 65.08
N PRO A 554 -42.93 10.53 63.84
CA PRO A 554 -42.21 9.33 63.40
C PRO A 554 -40.82 9.66 62.81
N LEU A 555 -39.76 9.37 63.56
CA LEU A 555 -38.37 9.76 63.19
C LEU A 555 -37.46 8.59 62.75
N GLN A 556 -37.77 7.34 63.09
CA GLN A 556 -36.86 6.20 62.86
C GLN A 556 -37.24 5.37 61.62
N GLY A 557 -36.34 5.31 60.63
CA GLY A 557 -36.54 4.63 59.34
C GLY A 557 -36.46 3.10 59.36
N GLY A 558 -36.04 2.48 60.47
CA GLY A 558 -35.84 1.03 60.56
C GLY A 558 -37.04 0.21 61.07
N VAL A 559 -38.05 0.85 61.68
CA VAL A 559 -39.12 0.16 62.43
C VAL A 559 -40.51 0.38 61.83
N VAL A 560 -40.71 1.39 60.98
CA VAL A 560 -42.02 1.79 60.47
C VAL A 560 -42.03 1.79 58.94
N ALA A 561 -42.94 1.02 58.34
CA ALA A 561 -43.13 1.02 56.89
C ALA A 561 -43.63 2.40 56.40
N PRO A 562 -43.21 2.89 55.22
CA PRO A 562 -43.59 4.22 54.71
C PRO A 562 -45.11 4.46 54.70
N LYS A 563 -45.91 3.43 54.42
CA LYS A 563 -47.38 3.50 54.44
C LYS A 563 -47.95 3.84 55.83
N VAL A 564 -47.41 3.25 56.89
CA VAL A 564 -47.85 3.46 58.29
C VAL A 564 -47.43 4.83 58.80
N ALA A 565 -46.29 5.35 58.33
CA ALA A 565 -45.84 6.71 58.63
C ALA A 565 -46.74 7.76 57.94
N LEU A 566 -47.09 7.55 56.67
CA LEU A 566 -47.95 8.45 55.90
C LEU A 566 -49.39 8.53 56.44
N GLU A 567 -50.00 7.41 56.84
CA GLU A 567 -51.35 7.40 57.43
C GLU A 567 -51.43 8.25 58.71
N ARG A 568 -50.39 8.21 59.55
CA ARG A 568 -50.31 9.05 60.76
C ARG A 568 -50.13 10.53 60.42
N LEU A 569 -49.35 10.86 59.39
CA LEU A 569 -49.13 12.24 58.95
C LEU A 569 -50.39 12.88 58.36
N VAL A 570 -51.20 12.12 57.59
CA VAL A 570 -52.47 12.61 57.01
C VAL A 570 -53.50 12.99 58.08
N VAL A 571 -53.57 12.23 59.18
CA VAL A 571 -54.49 12.53 60.29
C VAL A 571 -54.14 13.86 60.97
N PHE A 572 -52.86 14.15 61.18
CA PHE A 572 -52.42 15.43 61.75
C PHE A 572 -52.50 16.59 60.75
N ASP A 573 -52.24 16.35 59.46
CA ASP A 573 -52.39 17.34 58.37
C ASP A 573 -53.83 17.85 58.27
N SER A 574 -54.82 16.96 58.27
CA SER A 574 -56.23 17.35 58.20
C SER A 574 -56.69 18.22 59.38
N ARG A 575 -56.16 17.96 60.59
CA ARG A 575 -56.46 18.73 61.80
C ARG A 575 -55.78 20.10 61.79
N LEU A 576 -54.51 20.17 61.37
CA LEU A 576 -53.74 21.41 61.28
C LEU A 576 -54.20 22.30 60.12
N ALA A 577 -54.59 21.72 58.97
CA ALA A 577 -55.10 22.47 57.82
C ALA A 577 -56.45 23.16 58.11
N LEU A 578 -57.33 22.51 58.89
CA LEU A 578 -58.61 23.10 59.30
C LEU A 578 -58.40 24.32 60.21
N LEU A 579 -57.49 24.20 61.19
CA LEU A 579 -57.09 25.30 62.07
C LEU A 579 -56.31 26.40 61.33
N ALA A 580 -55.51 26.05 60.32
CA ALA A 580 -54.78 27.00 59.49
C ALA A 580 -55.68 27.77 58.53
N HIS A 581 -56.72 27.14 57.96
CA HIS A 581 -57.70 27.82 57.13
C HIS A 581 -58.52 28.84 57.94
N GLU A 582 -58.98 28.44 59.13
CA GLU A 582 -59.63 29.34 60.08
C GLU A 582 -58.67 30.47 60.52
N SER A 583 -57.38 30.18 60.72
CA SER A 583 -56.33 31.19 61.03
C SER A 583 -56.02 32.15 59.89
N GLN A 584 -55.91 31.66 58.66
CA GLN A 584 -55.59 32.44 57.47
C GLN A 584 -56.75 33.36 57.06
N GLN A 585 -57.99 32.89 57.18
CA GLN A 585 -59.17 33.74 56.97
C GLN A 585 -59.20 34.89 58.00
N MET A 586 -58.90 34.59 59.27
CA MET A 586 -58.82 35.60 60.34
C MET A 586 -57.63 36.56 60.19
N ASP A 587 -56.47 36.08 59.71
CA ASP A 587 -55.29 36.91 59.47
C ASP A 587 -55.35 37.73 58.19
N ALA A 588 -55.99 37.22 57.13
CA ALA A 588 -56.30 37.98 55.93
C ALA A 588 -57.30 39.10 56.24
N ALA A 589 -58.30 38.82 57.08
CA ALA A 589 -59.22 39.82 57.59
C ALA A 589 -58.52 40.88 58.47
N ARG A 590 -57.52 40.50 59.29
CA ARG A 590 -56.68 41.44 60.07
C ARG A 590 -55.74 42.31 59.23
N ARG A 591 -55.13 41.74 58.18
CA ARG A 591 -54.23 42.46 57.26
C ARG A 591 -54.97 43.40 56.31
N ALA A 592 -56.11 42.96 55.77
CA ALA A 592 -56.95 43.77 54.89
C ALA A 592 -57.52 45.02 55.59
N LEU A 593 -57.61 45.01 56.92
CA LEU A 593 -58.15 46.10 57.73
C LEU A 593 -57.08 46.93 58.44
N ASN A 594 -55.79 46.80 58.15
CA ASN A 594 -54.70 47.57 58.80
C ASN A 594 -54.74 47.56 60.35
N LEU A 595 -55.10 46.44 60.98
CA LEU A 595 -55.04 46.28 62.45
C LEU A 595 -53.63 46.07 62.99
N VAL A 596 -52.62 46.08 62.13
CA VAL A 596 -51.20 46.03 62.51
C VAL A 596 -50.62 47.43 62.32
N GLY A 597 -50.94 48.31 63.26
CA GLY A 597 -50.52 49.71 63.20
C GLY A 597 -50.69 50.42 64.54
N GLY A 598 -49.77 50.15 65.47
CA GLY A 598 -49.54 51.05 66.61
C GLY A 598 -49.37 50.38 67.97
N ARG A 599 -48.20 49.78 68.21
CA ARG A 599 -47.40 49.93 69.44
C ARG A 599 -46.05 49.26 69.23
N GLN A 600 -45.03 50.09 68.98
CA GLN A 600 -43.63 49.76 69.21
C GLN A 600 -43.42 49.61 70.73
N HIS A 601 -42.54 48.68 71.13
CA HIS A 601 -42.18 48.27 72.49
C HIS A 601 -43.09 47.25 73.21
N ASP A 602 -43.02 45.99 72.78
CA ASP A 602 -42.57 44.86 73.61
C ASP A 602 -42.55 43.59 72.73
N ASP A 603 -41.47 43.44 71.97
CA ASP A 603 -41.37 42.52 70.83
C ASP A 603 -40.85 41.11 71.23
N ASN A 604 -41.12 40.66 72.45
CA ASN A 604 -40.55 39.39 72.95
C ASN A 604 -41.55 38.43 73.61
N MET A 605 -42.87 38.59 73.45
CA MET A 605 -43.82 37.64 74.06
C MET A 605 -45.12 37.38 73.28
N MET A 606 -45.26 37.84 72.03
CA MET A 606 -46.49 37.64 71.22
C MET A 606 -46.22 37.19 69.77
N THR A 607 -44.98 36.81 69.45
CA THR A 607 -44.59 36.26 68.14
C THR A 607 -44.48 34.73 68.13
N ASP A 608 -44.53 34.07 69.30
CA ASP A 608 -44.24 32.63 69.44
C ASP A 608 -45.38 31.70 68.96
N ASP A 609 -46.62 32.21 68.90
CA ASP A 609 -47.80 31.38 68.59
C ASP A 609 -48.07 31.24 67.09
N LYS A 610 -47.82 32.32 66.32
CA LYS A 610 -47.86 32.27 64.85
C LYS A 610 -46.68 31.51 64.28
N THR A 611 -45.53 31.58 64.92
CA THR A 611 -44.35 30.80 64.54
C THR A 611 -44.53 29.33 64.91
N GLY A 612 -45.20 29.01 66.02
CA GLY A 612 -45.46 27.62 66.44
C GLY A 612 -46.33 26.81 65.48
N LEU A 613 -47.48 27.33 65.04
CA LEU A 613 -48.35 26.63 64.08
C LEU A 613 -47.67 26.52 62.69
N GLN A 614 -47.08 27.61 62.22
CA GLN A 614 -46.39 27.60 60.93
C GLN A 614 -45.19 26.66 60.96
N ARG A 615 -44.41 26.63 62.05
CA ARG A 615 -43.27 25.72 62.22
C ARG A 615 -43.69 24.26 62.26
N THR A 616 -44.74 23.92 63.00
CA THR A 616 -45.25 22.54 63.07
C THR A 616 -45.87 22.09 61.76
N MET A 617 -46.56 22.97 61.03
CA MET A 617 -47.01 22.71 59.66
C MET A 617 -45.83 22.57 58.69
N ASP A 618 -44.79 23.40 58.79
CA ASP A 618 -43.60 23.32 57.95
C ASP A 618 -42.77 22.06 58.26
N GLU A 619 -42.77 21.60 59.51
CA GLU A 619 -42.16 20.33 59.94
C GLU A 619 -42.99 19.11 59.50
N LEU A 620 -44.32 19.18 59.59
CA LEU A 620 -45.22 18.11 59.15
C LEU A 620 -45.22 17.98 57.62
N THR A 621 -45.33 19.10 56.90
CA THR A 621 -45.23 19.14 55.44
C THR A 621 -43.85 18.64 54.99
N GLY A 622 -42.78 19.04 55.68
CA GLY A 622 -41.44 18.52 55.43
C GLY A 622 -41.33 17.00 55.65
N LEU A 623 -41.85 16.47 56.77
CA LEU A 623 -41.85 15.02 57.05
C LEU A 623 -42.75 14.23 56.10
N ARG A 624 -43.91 14.78 55.74
CA ARG A 624 -44.84 14.19 54.76
C ARG A 624 -44.20 14.14 53.39
N GLU A 625 -43.60 15.23 52.95
CA GLU A 625 -42.90 15.29 51.68
C GLU A 625 -41.73 14.29 51.66
N VAL A 626 -40.94 14.19 52.75
CA VAL A 626 -39.89 13.16 52.87
C VAL A 626 -40.46 11.74 52.75
N TRP A 627 -41.51 11.40 53.49
CA TRP A 627 -42.06 10.05 53.48
C TRP A 627 -42.85 9.71 52.21
N GLU A 628 -43.48 10.69 51.54
CA GLU A 628 -44.15 10.50 50.24
C GLU A 628 -43.10 10.25 49.14
N GLN A 629 -42.02 11.03 49.16
CA GLN A 629 -40.90 10.86 48.22
C GLN A 629 -40.13 9.56 48.49
N LEU A 630 -39.88 9.21 49.76
CA LEU A 630 -39.26 7.94 50.13
C LEU A 630 -40.18 6.73 49.84
N ALA A 631 -41.50 6.88 49.93
CA ALA A 631 -42.45 5.85 49.51
C ALA A 631 -42.39 5.60 47.99
N ALA A 632 -42.27 6.67 47.19
CA ALA A 632 -42.04 6.56 45.75
C ALA A 632 -40.70 5.88 45.43
N VAL A 633 -39.63 6.21 46.15
CA VAL A 633 -38.32 5.54 46.03
C VAL A 633 -38.42 4.06 46.40
N SER A 634 -39.09 3.72 47.50
CA SER A 634 -39.29 2.33 47.94
C SER A 634 -40.11 1.52 46.93
N ALA A 635 -41.20 2.08 46.41
CA ALA A 635 -42.02 1.43 45.40
C ALA A 635 -41.21 1.14 44.13
N ARG A 636 -40.44 2.11 43.66
CA ARG A 636 -39.57 1.95 42.48
C ARG A 636 -38.46 0.93 42.72
N LEU A 637 -37.94 0.85 43.94
CA LEU A 637 -36.94 -0.13 44.33
C LEU A 637 -37.52 -1.55 44.41
N ASP A 638 -38.76 -1.69 44.89
CA ASP A 638 -39.48 -2.97 44.95
C ASP A 638 -39.90 -3.46 43.55
N GLU A 639 -40.33 -2.56 42.66
CA GLU A 639 -40.54 -2.88 41.24
C GLU A 639 -39.27 -3.43 40.58
N LEU A 640 -38.11 -2.82 40.87
CA LEU A 640 -36.82 -3.32 40.36
C LEU A 640 -36.48 -4.70 40.95
N LYS A 641 -36.72 -4.93 42.25
CA LYS A 641 -36.51 -6.22 42.91
C LYS A 641 -37.34 -7.34 42.29
N ASP A 642 -38.57 -7.05 41.88
CA ASP A 642 -39.49 -8.07 41.35
C ASP A 642 -39.29 -8.37 39.85
N THR A 643 -38.37 -7.68 39.17
CA THR A 643 -38.02 -8.01 37.78
C THR A 643 -37.36 -9.39 37.64
N LEU A 644 -37.81 -10.16 36.64
CA LEU A 644 -37.22 -11.46 36.27
C LEU A 644 -35.83 -11.29 35.65
N TRP A 645 -34.90 -12.19 35.98
CA TRP A 645 -33.51 -12.19 35.50
C TRP A 645 -33.37 -12.23 33.96
N SER A 646 -34.33 -12.85 33.28
CA SER A 646 -34.39 -12.87 31.82
C SER A 646 -34.56 -11.46 31.22
N ALA A 647 -35.38 -10.61 31.83
CA ALA A 647 -35.74 -9.27 31.35
C ALA A 647 -34.77 -8.16 31.80
N ILE A 648 -33.86 -8.46 32.73
CA ILE A 648 -32.93 -7.47 33.29
C ILE A 648 -31.82 -7.13 32.29
N GLN A 649 -31.60 -5.84 32.11
CA GLN A 649 -30.47 -5.29 31.37
C GLN A 649 -29.55 -4.52 32.33
N PRO A 650 -28.33 -4.99 32.62
CA PRO A 650 -27.44 -4.40 33.63
C PRO A 650 -27.11 -2.91 33.42
N ARG A 651 -27.10 -2.44 32.15
CA ARG A 651 -26.91 -1.01 31.82
C ARG A 651 -28.14 -0.17 32.17
N LYS A 652 -29.34 -0.67 31.88
CA LYS A 652 -30.59 0.01 32.24
C LYS A 652 -30.82 -0.02 33.75
N LEU A 653 -30.50 -1.14 34.40
CA LEU A 653 -30.55 -1.28 35.85
C LEU A 653 -29.63 -0.27 36.53
N ARG A 654 -28.37 -0.13 36.07
CA ARG A 654 -27.46 0.92 36.54
C ARG A 654 -28.06 2.31 36.38
N LYS A 655 -28.59 2.62 35.21
CA LYS A 655 -29.22 3.91 34.94
C LYS A 655 -30.41 4.14 35.88
N HIS A 656 -31.27 3.15 36.10
CA HIS A 656 -32.38 3.26 37.05
C HIS A 656 -31.91 3.45 38.50
N LEU A 657 -30.82 2.79 38.92
CA LEU A 657 -30.22 3.01 40.23
C LEU A 657 -29.58 4.40 40.34
N ASP A 658 -28.95 4.90 39.27
CA ASP A 658 -28.41 6.26 39.19
C ASP A 658 -29.54 7.30 39.21
N ASP A 659 -30.63 7.09 38.46
CA ASP A 659 -31.83 7.93 38.47
C ASP A 659 -32.46 7.98 39.88
N VAL A 660 -32.50 6.84 40.60
CA VAL A 660 -32.99 6.77 41.99
C VAL A 660 -32.02 7.46 42.95
N LEU A 661 -30.71 7.34 42.76
CA LEU A 661 -29.71 8.07 43.55
C LEU A 661 -29.75 9.58 43.31
N ASP A 662 -29.97 10.00 42.06
CA ASP A 662 -30.06 11.41 41.70
C ASP A 662 -31.39 11.99 42.18
N MET A 663 -32.47 11.21 42.19
CA MET A 663 -33.72 11.56 42.89
C MET A 663 -33.46 11.77 44.39
N LEU A 664 -32.76 10.84 45.06
CA LEU A 664 -32.41 10.98 46.48
C LEU A 664 -31.50 12.20 46.73
N LYS A 665 -30.55 12.50 45.85
CA LYS A 665 -29.64 13.67 45.98
C LYS A 665 -30.32 15.01 45.69
N ALA A 666 -31.34 15.02 44.83
CA ALA A 666 -32.12 16.22 44.51
C ALA A 666 -32.99 16.68 45.69
N PHE A 667 -33.11 15.86 46.75
CA PHE A 667 -33.83 16.25 47.95
C PHE A 667 -33.13 17.42 48.67
N PRO A 668 -33.88 18.43 49.14
CA PRO A 668 -33.34 19.58 49.87
C PRO A 668 -32.50 19.17 51.09
N ALA A 669 -31.48 19.97 51.43
CA ALA A 669 -30.58 19.69 52.57
C ALA A 669 -31.31 19.49 53.92
N ARG A 670 -32.51 20.10 54.09
CA ARG A 670 -33.39 19.93 55.24
C ARG A 670 -33.92 18.49 55.39
N MET A 671 -34.10 17.78 54.27
CA MET A 671 -34.61 16.40 54.22
C MET A 671 -33.52 15.35 54.38
N GLN A 672 -32.27 15.71 54.10
CA GLN A 672 -31.12 14.81 54.20
C GLN A 672 -30.69 14.58 55.66
N GLN A 673 -31.21 15.37 56.61
CA GLN A 673 -30.91 15.28 58.05
C GLN A 673 -31.68 14.16 58.77
N TYR A 674 -32.65 13.53 58.11
CA TYR A 674 -33.45 12.46 58.71
C TYR A 674 -32.77 11.10 58.55
N GLU A 675 -32.74 10.30 59.62
CA GLU A 675 -32.13 8.96 59.64
C GLU A 675 -32.73 7.99 58.60
N ALA A 676 -34.01 8.17 58.24
CA ALA A 676 -34.66 7.39 57.20
C ALA A 676 -34.00 7.57 55.81
N PHE A 677 -33.52 8.77 55.50
CA PHE A 677 -32.85 9.06 54.23
C PHE A 677 -31.50 8.36 54.12
N GLU A 678 -30.68 8.39 55.18
CA GLU A 678 -29.37 7.73 55.20
C GLU A 678 -29.47 6.22 54.96
N PHE A 679 -30.49 5.57 55.54
CA PHE A 679 -30.75 4.15 55.36
C PHE A 679 -31.06 3.78 53.90
N PHE A 680 -31.97 4.52 53.24
CA PHE A 680 -32.30 4.27 51.83
C PHE A 680 -31.12 4.59 50.91
N MET A 681 -30.37 5.66 51.18
CA MET A 681 -29.16 6.01 50.43
C MET A 681 -28.10 4.90 50.51
N ALA A 682 -27.80 4.38 51.70
CA ALA A 682 -26.86 3.27 51.88
C ALA A 682 -27.30 1.99 51.16
N THR A 683 -28.61 1.71 51.16
CA THR A 683 -29.20 0.54 50.49
C THR A 683 -29.03 0.63 48.97
N VAL A 684 -29.37 1.77 48.35
CA VAL A 684 -29.24 1.96 46.90
C VAL A 684 -27.76 1.97 46.46
N GLN A 685 -26.86 2.55 47.26
CA GLN A 685 -25.41 2.50 47.01
C GLN A 685 -24.86 1.07 47.01
N THR A 686 -25.34 0.22 47.92
CA THR A 686 -24.97 -1.20 47.97
C THR A 686 -25.42 -1.94 46.71
N TYR A 687 -26.65 -1.73 46.24
CA TYR A 687 -27.13 -2.34 44.99
C TYR A 687 -26.38 -1.85 43.75
N LYS A 688 -26.01 -0.56 43.71
CA LYS A 688 -25.16 -0.02 42.64
C LYS A 688 -23.77 -0.66 42.62
N ALA A 689 -23.18 -0.93 43.78
CA ALA A 689 -21.92 -1.64 43.89
C ALA A 689 -22.00 -3.11 43.40
N MET A 690 -23.16 -3.75 43.49
CA MET A 690 -23.40 -5.11 42.98
C MET A 690 -23.54 -5.19 41.45
N ASN A 691 -23.89 -4.07 40.80
CA ASN A 691 -24.26 -4.06 39.38
C ASN A 691 -23.16 -4.53 38.39
N PRO A 692 -21.85 -4.27 38.58
CA PRO A 692 -20.81 -4.78 37.70
C PRO A 692 -20.79 -6.31 37.63
N LEU A 693 -20.93 -6.99 38.77
CA LEU A 693 -20.96 -8.46 38.83
C LEU A 693 -22.23 -9.03 38.19
N LEU A 694 -23.37 -8.35 38.32
CA LEU A 694 -24.58 -8.71 37.56
C LEU A 694 -24.37 -8.56 36.04
N GLY A 695 -23.56 -7.58 35.63
CA GLY A 695 -23.11 -7.42 34.25
C GLY A 695 -22.31 -8.62 33.75
N GLU A 696 -21.35 -9.09 34.54
CA GLU A 696 -20.54 -10.27 34.21
C GLU A 696 -21.38 -11.56 34.20
N LEU A 697 -22.35 -11.69 35.13
CA LEU A 697 -23.27 -12.84 35.17
C LEU A 697 -24.23 -12.91 33.98
N LYS A 698 -24.49 -11.79 33.31
CA LYS A 698 -25.35 -11.74 32.10
C LYS A 698 -24.57 -12.01 30.81
N SER A 699 -23.26 -12.27 30.90
CA SER A 699 -22.42 -12.67 29.76
C SER A 699 -22.89 -13.99 29.15
N ASP A 700 -22.87 -14.07 27.81
CA ASP A 700 -23.21 -15.27 27.04
C ASP A 700 -22.24 -16.44 27.30
N SER A 701 -21.11 -16.17 27.95
CA SER A 701 -20.16 -17.20 28.40
C SER A 701 -20.79 -18.18 29.41
N ILE A 702 -21.79 -17.75 30.18
CA ILE A 702 -22.35 -18.55 31.29
C ILE A 702 -23.51 -19.43 30.80
N ARG A 703 -23.21 -20.72 30.60
CA ARG A 703 -24.22 -21.75 30.29
C ARG A 703 -24.90 -22.34 31.52
N GLU A 704 -25.94 -23.14 31.30
CA GLU A 704 -26.75 -23.78 32.34
C GLU A 704 -25.92 -24.54 33.39
N ARG A 705 -24.82 -25.19 32.98
CA ARG A 705 -23.89 -25.88 33.88
C ARG A 705 -23.24 -24.95 34.91
N HIS A 706 -22.89 -23.73 34.51
CA HIS A 706 -22.30 -22.70 35.37
C HIS A 706 -23.38 -22.09 36.28
N TRP A 707 -24.58 -21.83 35.75
CA TRP A 707 -25.72 -21.37 36.56
C TRP A 707 -26.10 -22.38 37.66
N LYS A 708 -26.07 -23.68 37.36
CA LYS A 708 -26.27 -24.74 38.36
C LYS A 708 -25.21 -24.76 39.46
N GLN A 709 -23.98 -24.32 39.19
CA GLN A 709 -22.92 -24.18 40.19
C GLN A 709 -23.12 -22.91 41.04
N ILE A 710 -23.45 -21.78 40.38
CA ILE A 710 -23.68 -20.49 41.04
C ILE A 710 -24.91 -20.55 41.97
N LEU A 711 -26.03 -21.11 41.52
CA LEU A 711 -27.24 -21.23 42.36
C LEU A 711 -27.02 -22.13 43.58
N ARG A 712 -26.20 -23.18 43.43
CA ARG A 712 -25.79 -24.04 44.56
C ARG A 712 -24.90 -23.29 45.56
N LEU A 713 -23.97 -22.46 45.09
CA LEU A 713 -23.13 -21.63 45.96
C LEU A 713 -23.95 -20.58 46.74
N LEU A 714 -24.97 -20.01 46.11
CA LEU A 714 -25.80 -18.96 46.70
C LEU A 714 -26.95 -19.49 47.58
N GLN A 715 -27.11 -20.81 47.68
CA GLN A 715 -28.22 -21.48 48.39
C GLN A 715 -29.62 -21.02 47.93
N VAL A 716 -29.73 -20.60 46.66
CA VAL A 716 -31.00 -20.17 46.06
C VAL A 716 -31.68 -21.38 45.43
N THR A 717 -32.89 -21.70 45.90
CA THR A 717 -33.68 -22.86 45.44
C THR A 717 -34.52 -22.60 44.19
N SER A 718 -34.61 -21.36 43.72
CA SER A 718 -35.36 -21.00 42.52
C SER A 718 -34.68 -21.50 41.24
N SER A 719 -35.49 -21.95 40.28
CA SER A 719 -35.02 -22.27 38.93
C SER A 719 -34.54 -21.01 38.19
N PHE A 720 -33.68 -21.15 37.17
CA PHE A 720 -33.19 -20.01 36.37
C PHE A 720 -34.35 -19.21 35.72
N THR A 721 -35.46 -19.88 35.41
CA THR A 721 -36.67 -19.28 34.84
C THR A 721 -37.48 -18.44 35.82
N GLU A 722 -37.38 -18.71 37.11
CA GLU A 722 -38.09 -18.01 38.19
C GLU A 722 -37.20 -17.04 38.96
N LEU A 723 -35.91 -16.99 38.60
CA LEU A 723 -34.92 -16.13 39.25
C LEU A 723 -35.29 -14.66 39.02
N SER A 724 -35.55 -13.93 40.09
CA SER A 724 -35.74 -12.47 40.08
C SER A 724 -34.55 -11.74 40.71
N LEU A 725 -34.45 -10.43 40.47
CA LEU A 725 -33.37 -9.60 41.02
C LEU A 725 -33.33 -9.62 42.56
N ARG A 726 -34.51 -9.72 43.19
CA ARG A 726 -34.68 -9.91 44.65
C ARG A 726 -33.84 -11.05 45.19
N HIS A 727 -33.89 -12.22 44.53
CA HIS A 727 -33.14 -13.41 44.97
C HIS A 727 -31.62 -13.19 44.93
N LEU A 728 -31.12 -12.36 44.00
CA LEU A 728 -29.68 -12.07 43.89
C LEU A 728 -29.23 -10.96 44.85
N TRP A 729 -30.05 -9.94 45.10
CA TRP A 729 -29.75 -8.87 46.04
C TRP A 729 -29.86 -9.31 47.51
N ASP A 730 -30.83 -10.17 47.84
CA ASP A 730 -31.04 -10.66 49.20
C ASP A 730 -30.00 -11.72 49.61
N ALA A 731 -29.41 -12.42 48.64
CA ALA A 731 -28.34 -13.40 48.87
C ALA A 731 -26.98 -12.77 49.25
N LYS A 732 -26.90 -11.44 49.36
CA LYS A 732 -25.68 -10.68 49.75
C LYS A 732 -24.42 -11.12 48.99
N LEU A 733 -24.52 -11.20 47.65
CA LEU A 733 -23.46 -11.69 46.76
C LEU A 733 -22.07 -11.07 47.02
N LEU A 734 -22.01 -9.77 47.33
CA LEU A 734 -20.76 -9.03 47.54
C LEU A 734 -19.99 -9.42 48.80
N THR A 735 -20.65 -9.94 49.84
CA THR A 735 -20.01 -10.06 51.16
C THR A 735 -19.44 -11.44 51.45
N VAL A 736 -19.89 -12.51 50.77
CA VAL A 736 -19.52 -13.89 51.14
C VAL A 736 -18.96 -14.72 49.98
N HIS A 737 -19.37 -14.49 48.72
CA HIS A 737 -19.07 -15.42 47.60
C HIS A 737 -18.49 -14.77 46.33
N ASP A 738 -18.07 -13.50 46.36
CA ASP A 738 -17.56 -12.74 45.20
C ASP A 738 -16.42 -13.47 44.45
N ALA A 739 -15.42 -13.97 45.17
CA ALA A 739 -14.27 -14.66 44.56
C ALA A 739 -14.65 -15.96 43.84
N SER A 740 -15.50 -16.80 44.47
CA SER A 740 -15.92 -18.08 43.89
C SER A 740 -16.79 -17.91 42.65
N VAL A 741 -17.64 -16.88 42.63
CA VAL A 741 -18.46 -16.55 41.46
C VAL A 741 -17.57 -16.06 40.31
N LYS A 742 -16.59 -15.21 40.59
CA LYS A 742 -15.61 -14.75 39.58
C LYS A 742 -14.77 -15.87 38.97
N ASP A 743 -14.38 -16.88 39.76
CA ASP A 743 -13.67 -18.05 39.23
C ASP A 743 -14.51 -18.90 38.28
N ILE A 744 -15.80 -19.08 38.57
CA ILE A 744 -16.74 -19.75 37.67
C ILE A 744 -16.93 -18.95 36.38
N ILE A 745 -17.04 -17.62 36.48
CA ILE A 745 -17.15 -16.73 35.32
C ILE A 745 -15.89 -16.83 34.44
N ARG A 746 -14.69 -16.82 35.04
CA ARG A 746 -13.42 -16.99 34.32
C ARG A 746 -13.35 -18.32 33.58
N THR A 747 -13.80 -19.39 34.24
CA THR A 747 -13.87 -20.73 33.62
C THR A 747 -14.83 -20.72 32.43
N ALA A 748 -16.01 -20.13 32.59
CA ALA A 748 -17.01 -20.00 31.55
C ALA A 748 -16.52 -19.18 30.34
N GLN A 749 -15.78 -18.10 30.58
CA GLN A 749 -15.16 -17.28 29.53
C GLN A 749 -14.09 -18.06 28.75
N GLY A 750 -13.24 -18.82 29.46
CA GLY A 750 -12.26 -19.70 28.83
C GLY A 750 -12.90 -20.79 27.97
N GLU A 751 -13.99 -21.39 28.45
CA GLU A 751 -14.77 -22.37 27.69
C GLU A 751 -15.43 -21.77 26.44
N MET A 752 -15.99 -20.55 26.53
CA MET A 752 -16.61 -19.87 25.40
C MET A 752 -15.62 -19.61 24.26
N ALA A 753 -14.39 -19.23 24.59
CA ALA A 753 -13.34 -19.01 23.58
C ALA A 753 -13.01 -20.30 22.81
N LEU A 754 -12.97 -21.45 23.51
CA LEU A 754 -12.74 -22.74 22.86
C LEU A 754 -13.94 -23.20 22.02
N ASP A 755 -15.16 -23.01 22.50
CA ASP A 755 -16.37 -23.35 21.76
C ASP A 755 -16.49 -22.57 20.45
N GLU A 756 -16.25 -21.26 20.51
CA GLU A 756 -16.27 -20.40 19.33
C GLU A 756 -15.17 -20.78 18.34
N PHE A 757 -13.98 -21.14 18.83
CA PHE A 757 -12.90 -21.62 17.97
C PHE A 757 -13.25 -22.94 17.26
N VAL A 758 -13.75 -23.95 17.98
CA VAL A 758 -14.18 -25.22 17.37
C VAL A 758 -15.33 -25.01 16.40
N ARG A 759 -16.26 -24.10 16.71
CA ARG A 759 -17.35 -23.70 15.81
C ARG A 759 -16.82 -23.10 14.51
N GLN A 760 -15.82 -22.20 14.58
CA GLN A 760 -15.19 -21.60 13.40
C GLN A 760 -14.48 -22.64 12.53
N VAL A 761 -13.71 -23.56 13.13
CA VAL A 761 -13.08 -24.68 12.40
C VAL A 761 -14.15 -25.51 11.70
N SER A 762 -15.20 -25.89 12.42
CA SER A 762 -16.32 -26.67 11.89
C SER A 762 -17.00 -25.96 10.72
N GLU A 763 -17.35 -24.68 10.87
CA GLU A 763 -18.04 -23.89 9.84
C GLU A 763 -17.18 -23.70 8.59
N HIS A 764 -15.89 -23.39 8.77
CA HIS A 764 -14.95 -23.23 7.66
C HIS A 764 -14.85 -24.51 6.83
N TRP A 765 -14.50 -25.64 7.45
CA TRP A 765 -14.26 -26.89 6.71
C TRP A 765 -15.54 -27.55 6.17
N THR A 766 -16.69 -27.28 6.78
CA THR A 766 -17.99 -27.74 6.26
C THR A 766 -18.39 -26.97 5.00
N THR A 767 -18.01 -25.69 4.89
CA THR A 767 -18.34 -24.82 3.74
C THR A 767 -17.21 -24.72 2.71
N PHE A 768 -16.02 -25.24 3.02
CA PHE A 768 -14.84 -25.14 2.16
C PHE A 768 -15.01 -25.94 0.86
N ALA A 769 -15.14 -25.22 -0.26
CA ALA A 769 -15.20 -25.78 -1.60
C ALA A 769 -13.84 -25.68 -2.29
N LEU A 770 -13.42 -26.76 -2.95
CA LEU A 770 -12.21 -26.82 -3.75
C LEU A 770 -12.32 -25.90 -4.97
N ASP A 771 -11.27 -25.13 -5.23
CA ASP A 771 -11.15 -24.34 -6.46
C ASP A 771 -10.70 -25.25 -7.62
N LEU A 772 -11.50 -25.28 -8.69
CA LEU A 772 -11.36 -26.21 -9.80
C LEU A 772 -11.22 -25.47 -11.14
N VAL A 773 -10.13 -25.74 -11.85
CA VAL A 773 -9.83 -25.14 -13.16
C VAL A 773 -9.97 -26.18 -14.26
N ASN A 774 -10.59 -25.79 -15.38
CA ASN A 774 -10.73 -26.66 -16.54
C ASN A 774 -9.38 -26.94 -17.21
N TYR A 775 -9.05 -28.22 -17.42
CA TYR A 775 -7.84 -28.65 -18.11
C TYR A 775 -8.20 -29.29 -19.46
N GLN A 776 -7.85 -28.60 -20.55
CA GLN A 776 -8.03 -29.06 -21.95
C GLN A 776 -9.43 -29.65 -22.26
N ASN A 777 -10.49 -29.16 -21.62
CA ASN A 777 -11.87 -29.68 -21.73
C ASN A 777 -12.05 -31.17 -21.37
N ARG A 778 -11.07 -31.82 -20.73
CA ARG A 778 -11.16 -33.23 -20.31
C ARG A 778 -11.74 -33.40 -18.91
N CYS A 779 -11.21 -32.64 -17.96
CA CYS A 779 -11.63 -32.63 -16.56
C CYS A 779 -11.30 -31.28 -15.91
N ARG A 780 -11.81 -31.06 -14.69
CA ARG A 780 -11.40 -29.92 -13.87
C ARG A 780 -10.40 -30.40 -12.82
N ILE A 781 -9.27 -29.71 -12.69
CA ILE A 781 -8.18 -30.01 -11.75
C ILE A 781 -8.14 -29.00 -10.60
N ILE A 782 -7.58 -29.37 -9.45
CA ILE A 782 -7.56 -28.53 -8.25
C ILE A 782 -6.45 -27.47 -8.36
N LYS A 783 -6.74 -26.24 -7.95
CA LYS A 783 -5.81 -25.10 -7.84
C LYS A 783 -5.77 -24.59 -6.40
N GLY A 784 -4.73 -23.85 -6.05
CA GLY A 784 -4.65 -23.14 -4.76
C GLY A 784 -4.14 -24.01 -3.60
N TRP A 785 -3.34 -25.04 -3.89
CA TRP A 785 -2.83 -25.97 -2.88
C TRP A 785 -2.11 -25.28 -1.71
N ASP A 786 -1.28 -24.27 -1.97
CA ASP A 786 -0.48 -23.61 -0.93
C ASP A 786 -1.36 -22.96 0.15
N ASP A 787 -2.42 -22.25 -0.26
CA ASP A 787 -3.37 -21.60 0.67
C ASP A 787 -4.15 -22.65 1.47
N MET A 788 -4.51 -23.76 0.83
CA MET A 788 -5.21 -24.88 1.47
C MET A 788 -4.35 -25.56 2.54
N PHE A 789 -3.08 -25.86 2.24
CA PHE A 789 -2.14 -26.42 3.21
C PHE A 789 -1.87 -25.46 4.36
N ALA A 790 -1.63 -24.17 4.07
CA ALA A 790 -1.41 -23.17 5.12
C ALA A 790 -2.61 -23.08 6.09
N LYS A 791 -3.84 -23.10 5.57
CA LYS A 791 -5.04 -23.03 6.41
C LYS A 791 -5.28 -24.32 7.20
N LEU A 792 -4.97 -25.47 6.61
CA LEU A 792 -5.06 -26.76 7.26
C LEU A 792 -4.05 -26.87 8.42
N ASP A 793 -2.80 -26.49 8.19
CA ASP A 793 -1.75 -26.48 9.21
C ASP A 793 -2.06 -25.49 10.35
N GLU A 794 -2.57 -24.30 10.03
CA GLU A 794 -3.01 -23.31 11.04
C GLU A 794 -4.09 -23.89 11.96
N HIS A 795 -5.12 -24.51 11.39
CA HIS A 795 -6.22 -25.09 12.15
C HIS A 795 -5.82 -26.33 12.94
N LEU A 796 -4.97 -27.22 12.39
CA LEU A 796 -4.42 -28.36 13.13
C LEU A 796 -3.54 -27.90 14.30
N ASN A 797 -2.62 -26.95 14.08
CA ASN A 797 -1.77 -26.42 15.14
C ASN A 797 -2.59 -25.72 16.24
N SER A 798 -3.67 -25.03 15.86
CA SER A 798 -4.57 -24.38 16.80
C SER A 798 -5.40 -25.39 17.61
N LEU A 799 -5.89 -26.48 16.99
CA LEU A 799 -6.54 -27.60 17.70
C LEU A 799 -5.56 -28.29 18.67
N GLN A 800 -4.30 -28.46 18.28
CA GLN A 800 -3.26 -29.01 19.17
C GLN A 800 -2.93 -28.06 20.33
N SER A 801 -2.85 -26.75 20.07
CA SER A 801 -2.64 -25.74 21.11
C SER A 801 -3.81 -25.70 22.09
N MET A 802 -5.04 -25.90 21.60
CA MET A 802 -6.24 -25.95 22.42
C MET A 802 -6.20 -27.09 23.45
N LYS A 803 -5.56 -28.24 23.15
CA LYS A 803 -5.38 -29.35 24.11
C LYS A 803 -4.61 -28.95 25.37
N GLN A 804 -3.77 -27.91 25.29
CA GLN A 804 -2.98 -27.42 26.43
C GLN A 804 -3.80 -26.50 27.35
N SER A 805 -5.00 -26.10 26.92
CA SER A 805 -5.89 -25.24 27.71
C SER A 805 -6.50 -26.00 28.90
N PRO A 806 -6.53 -25.42 30.12
CA PRO A 806 -7.18 -26.04 31.27
C PRO A 806 -8.70 -26.23 31.08
N TYR A 807 -9.30 -25.54 30.10
CA TYR A 807 -10.74 -25.59 29.79
C TYR A 807 -11.09 -26.62 28.70
N TYR A 808 -10.10 -27.35 28.16
CA TYR A 808 -10.27 -28.27 27.02
C TYR A 808 -11.23 -29.44 27.28
N ARG A 809 -11.32 -29.91 28.53
CA ARG A 809 -11.99 -31.18 28.88
C ARG A 809 -13.43 -31.30 28.37
N VAL A 810 -14.18 -30.20 28.31
CA VAL A 810 -15.58 -30.19 27.85
C VAL A 810 -15.69 -30.35 26.33
N PHE A 811 -14.66 -29.98 25.58
CA PHE A 811 -14.64 -29.96 24.12
C PHE A 811 -13.77 -31.07 23.51
N ALA A 812 -13.18 -31.92 24.34
CA ALA A 812 -12.18 -32.91 23.91
C ALA A 812 -12.69 -33.82 22.78
N GLU A 813 -13.89 -34.36 22.92
CA GLU A 813 -14.50 -35.24 21.91
C GLU A 813 -14.72 -34.54 20.57
N GLN A 814 -15.25 -33.31 20.59
CA GLN A 814 -15.50 -32.55 19.37
C GLN A 814 -14.19 -32.14 18.68
N ALA A 815 -13.22 -31.67 19.47
CA ALA A 815 -11.91 -31.24 18.97
C ALA A 815 -11.13 -32.40 18.33
N GLU A 816 -11.08 -33.54 19.01
CA GLU A 816 -10.42 -34.76 18.52
C GLU A 816 -11.09 -35.26 17.23
N SER A 817 -12.42 -35.24 17.18
CA SER A 817 -13.14 -35.60 15.95
C SER A 817 -12.81 -34.70 14.74
N TRP A 818 -12.57 -33.41 14.97
CA TRP A 818 -12.18 -32.47 13.92
C TRP A 818 -10.71 -32.61 13.54
N GLU A 819 -9.83 -32.83 14.51
CA GLU A 819 -8.41 -33.13 14.27
C GLU A 819 -8.26 -34.37 13.41
N ASP A 820 -9.00 -35.46 13.69
CA ASP A 820 -9.00 -36.67 12.89
C ASP A 820 -9.46 -36.42 11.45
N ARG A 821 -10.55 -35.66 11.28
CA ARG A 821 -11.07 -35.29 9.95
C ARG A 821 -10.05 -34.47 9.15
N LEU A 822 -9.43 -33.48 9.77
CA LEU A 822 -8.44 -32.62 9.11
C LEU A 822 -7.15 -33.36 8.80
N THR A 823 -6.70 -34.25 9.69
CA THR A 823 -5.54 -35.13 9.45
C THR A 823 -5.79 -36.07 8.25
N LYS A 824 -7.03 -36.59 8.14
CA LYS A 824 -7.43 -37.37 6.96
C LYS A 824 -7.44 -36.51 5.68
N VAL A 825 -7.91 -35.27 5.74
CA VAL A 825 -7.86 -34.35 4.59
C VAL A 825 -6.41 -34.03 4.18
N GLN A 826 -5.52 -33.79 5.15
CA GLN A 826 -4.10 -33.54 4.91
C GLN A 826 -3.45 -34.68 4.13
N SER A 827 -3.62 -35.92 4.62
CA SER A 827 -3.07 -37.09 3.96
C SER A 827 -3.66 -37.26 2.56
N ILE A 828 -4.95 -37.01 2.33
CA ILE A 828 -5.51 -37.03 0.97
C ILE A 828 -4.84 -35.98 0.08
N PHE A 829 -4.61 -34.76 0.56
CA PHE A 829 -3.98 -33.69 -0.22
C PHE A 829 -2.52 -33.99 -0.59
N ASP A 830 -1.74 -34.56 0.32
CA ASP A 830 -0.33 -34.90 0.09
C ASP A 830 -0.16 -35.85 -1.11
N TYR A 831 -1.01 -36.87 -1.21
CA TYR A 831 -0.98 -37.80 -2.35
C TYR A 831 -1.61 -37.17 -3.60
N TRP A 832 -2.69 -36.39 -3.45
CA TRP A 832 -3.40 -35.82 -4.60
C TRP A 832 -2.55 -34.83 -5.38
N ILE A 833 -1.84 -33.93 -4.70
CA ILE A 833 -1.02 -32.93 -5.37
C ILE A 833 0.08 -33.58 -6.20
N ASP A 834 0.71 -34.64 -5.70
CA ASP A 834 1.75 -35.39 -6.41
C ASP A 834 1.15 -36.17 -7.61
N VAL A 835 0.02 -36.87 -7.39
CA VAL A 835 -0.76 -37.55 -8.44
C VAL A 835 -1.12 -36.59 -9.58
N GLN A 836 -1.67 -35.42 -9.26
CA GLN A 836 -2.08 -34.43 -10.26
C GLN A 836 -0.87 -33.88 -11.04
N ARG A 837 0.24 -33.57 -10.36
CA ARG A 837 1.47 -33.09 -11.02
C ARG A 837 2.06 -34.13 -11.97
N ARG A 838 2.20 -35.39 -11.51
CA ARG A 838 2.71 -36.49 -12.34
C ARG A 838 1.77 -36.81 -13.50
N TRP A 839 0.46 -36.77 -13.27
CA TRP A 839 -0.53 -36.99 -14.31
C TRP A 839 -0.42 -35.92 -15.41
N VAL A 840 -0.39 -34.62 -15.06
CA VAL A 840 -0.24 -33.53 -16.05
C VAL A 840 1.05 -33.68 -16.88
N TYR A 841 2.16 -34.05 -16.24
CA TYR A 841 3.43 -34.29 -16.92
C TYR A 841 3.36 -35.46 -17.90
N LEU A 842 2.87 -36.62 -17.45
CA LEU A 842 2.75 -37.83 -18.28
C LEU A 842 1.71 -37.66 -19.39
N GLU A 843 0.62 -36.93 -19.12
CA GLU A 843 -0.42 -36.61 -20.09
C GLU A 843 0.16 -35.80 -21.25
N GLY A 844 0.91 -34.74 -20.95
CA GLY A 844 1.59 -33.92 -21.96
C GLY A 844 2.56 -34.72 -22.83
N ILE A 845 3.27 -35.69 -22.25
CA ILE A 845 4.22 -36.54 -22.99
C ILE A 845 3.51 -37.55 -23.88
N PHE A 846 2.59 -38.35 -23.31
CA PHE A 846 1.95 -39.42 -24.05
C PHE A 846 0.89 -38.91 -25.02
N PHE A 847 0.14 -37.85 -24.72
CA PHE A 847 -0.88 -37.32 -25.63
C PHE A 847 -0.34 -36.26 -26.60
N GLY A 848 0.81 -35.64 -26.29
CA GLY A 848 1.46 -34.66 -27.17
C GLY A 848 2.09 -35.24 -28.44
N SER A 849 2.47 -36.54 -28.45
CA SER A 849 3.01 -37.19 -29.65
C SER A 849 2.50 -38.62 -29.83
N ALA A 850 2.17 -38.99 -31.08
CA ALA A 850 1.68 -40.34 -31.40
C ALA A 850 2.81 -41.39 -31.40
N ASP A 851 4.04 -40.98 -31.69
CA ASP A 851 5.18 -41.89 -31.84
C ASP A 851 5.70 -42.42 -30.49
N ILE A 852 5.67 -41.62 -29.41
CA ILE A 852 6.06 -42.11 -28.07
C ILE A 852 5.15 -43.26 -27.61
N LYS A 853 3.85 -43.21 -27.95
CA LYS A 853 2.89 -44.28 -27.63
C LYS A 853 3.29 -45.62 -28.28
N GLN A 854 3.82 -45.56 -29.49
CA GLN A 854 4.26 -46.75 -30.24
C GLN A 854 5.58 -47.31 -29.69
N GLN A 855 6.46 -46.44 -29.19
CA GLN A 855 7.75 -46.84 -28.62
C GLN A 855 7.63 -47.41 -27.20
N LEU A 856 6.67 -46.95 -26.40
CA LEU A 856 6.43 -47.38 -25.02
C LEU A 856 4.99 -47.88 -24.79
N PRO A 857 4.57 -48.98 -25.47
CA PRO A 857 3.18 -49.42 -25.46
C PRO A 857 2.74 -49.98 -24.09
N LYS A 858 3.65 -50.60 -23.33
CA LYS A 858 3.33 -51.18 -22.01
C LYS A 858 3.08 -50.07 -20.98
N GLU A 859 3.94 -49.06 -20.99
CA GLU A 859 3.88 -47.89 -20.12
C GLU A 859 2.65 -47.04 -20.47
N TYR A 860 2.35 -46.87 -21.77
CA TYR A 860 1.15 -46.18 -22.23
C TYR A 860 -0.14 -46.87 -21.77
N MET A 861 -0.24 -48.20 -21.88
CA MET A 861 -1.42 -48.95 -21.41
C MET A 861 -1.63 -48.81 -19.90
N ARG A 862 -0.54 -48.81 -19.11
CA ARG A 862 -0.61 -48.53 -17.66
C ARG A 862 -1.08 -47.10 -17.39
N PHE A 863 -0.54 -46.13 -18.11
CA PHE A 863 -0.94 -44.73 -17.98
C PHE A 863 -2.41 -44.51 -18.34
N GLN A 864 -2.92 -45.14 -19.41
CA GLN A 864 -4.32 -45.04 -19.81
C GLN A 864 -5.28 -45.54 -18.72
N SER A 865 -4.92 -46.61 -18.00
CA SER A 865 -5.70 -47.07 -16.84
C SER A 865 -5.74 -46.03 -15.73
N VAL A 866 -4.60 -45.41 -15.41
CA VAL A 866 -4.51 -44.35 -14.39
C VAL A 866 -5.29 -43.10 -14.83
N ASP A 867 -5.15 -42.70 -16.08
CA ASP A 867 -5.83 -41.54 -16.68
C ASP A 867 -7.35 -41.67 -16.56
N ASN A 868 -7.91 -42.83 -16.93
CA ASN A 868 -9.35 -43.08 -16.80
C ASN A 868 -9.82 -43.01 -15.34
N GLU A 869 -9.05 -43.58 -14.41
CA GLU A 869 -9.40 -43.56 -13.00
C GLU A 869 -9.29 -42.14 -12.41
N PHE A 870 -8.22 -41.40 -12.71
CA PHE A 870 -8.02 -40.02 -12.26
C PHE A 870 -9.09 -39.08 -12.80
N VAL A 871 -9.40 -39.15 -14.10
CA VAL A 871 -10.46 -38.34 -14.72
C VAL A 871 -11.84 -38.67 -14.15
N SER A 872 -12.12 -39.94 -13.86
CA SER A 872 -13.35 -40.36 -13.18
C SER A 872 -13.45 -39.76 -11.78
N THR A 873 -12.37 -39.82 -11.00
CA THR A 873 -12.28 -39.19 -9.68
C THR A 873 -12.50 -37.68 -9.76
N MET A 874 -11.83 -36.99 -10.69
CA MET A 874 -12.00 -35.54 -10.86
C MET A 874 -13.42 -35.14 -11.30
N LYS A 875 -14.10 -35.96 -12.12
CA LYS A 875 -15.51 -35.72 -12.47
C LYS A 875 -16.41 -35.79 -11.24
N ARG A 876 -16.20 -36.77 -10.35
CA ARG A 876 -16.95 -36.88 -9.08
C ARG A 876 -16.72 -35.68 -8.17
N VAL A 877 -15.46 -35.26 -8.03
CA VAL A 877 -15.08 -34.05 -7.26
C VAL A 877 -15.72 -32.80 -7.85
N SER A 878 -15.77 -32.67 -9.18
CA SER A 878 -16.38 -31.51 -9.82
C SER A 878 -17.89 -31.38 -9.60
N HIS A 879 -18.58 -32.49 -9.33
CA HIS A 879 -20.02 -32.48 -9.01
C HIS A 879 -20.27 -32.07 -7.55
N LYS A 880 -19.38 -32.45 -6.62
CA LYS A 880 -19.47 -32.09 -5.20
C LYS A 880 -18.10 -31.59 -4.73
N PRO A 881 -17.81 -30.28 -4.90
CA PRO A 881 -16.48 -29.74 -4.64
C PRO A 881 -16.19 -29.49 -3.15
N LEU A 882 -17.14 -29.75 -2.25
CA LEU A 882 -16.93 -29.59 -0.81
C LEU A 882 -15.91 -30.59 -0.30
N ILE A 883 -14.91 -30.12 0.45
CA ILE A 883 -13.77 -30.96 0.83
C ILE A 883 -14.16 -32.15 1.70
N LEU A 884 -15.11 -31.99 2.62
CA LEU A 884 -15.56 -33.10 3.46
C LEU A 884 -16.32 -34.16 2.67
N ASP A 885 -17.08 -33.76 1.64
CA ASP A 885 -17.72 -34.70 0.72
C ASP A 885 -16.69 -35.46 -0.11
N VAL A 886 -15.64 -34.76 -0.55
CA VAL A 886 -14.51 -35.34 -1.28
C VAL A 886 -13.73 -36.32 -0.40
N ALA A 887 -13.39 -35.94 0.84
CA ALA A 887 -12.73 -36.81 1.80
C ALA A 887 -13.60 -38.00 2.26
N GLY A 888 -14.92 -37.89 2.06
CA GLY A 888 -15.91 -38.95 2.24
C GLY A 888 -15.98 -39.96 1.09
N ILE A 889 -15.28 -39.73 -0.03
CA ILE A 889 -15.25 -40.68 -1.15
C ILE A 889 -14.62 -42.01 -0.67
N PRO A 890 -15.31 -43.16 -0.84
CA PRO A 890 -14.79 -44.45 -0.41
C PRO A 890 -13.47 -44.79 -1.10
N ASN A 891 -12.49 -45.24 -0.31
CA ASN A 891 -11.16 -45.68 -0.77
C ASN A 891 -10.37 -44.66 -1.61
N LEU A 892 -10.69 -43.37 -1.53
CA LEU A 892 -10.02 -42.33 -2.30
C LEU A 892 -8.51 -42.29 -2.03
N TYR A 893 -8.12 -42.32 -0.76
CA TYR A 893 -6.72 -42.32 -0.34
C TYR A 893 -5.94 -43.49 -0.98
N GLN A 894 -6.46 -44.72 -0.87
CA GLN A 894 -5.84 -45.92 -1.44
C GLN A 894 -5.79 -45.88 -2.97
N SER A 895 -6.81 -45.29 -3.61
CA SER A 895 -6.82 -45.08 -5.06
C SER A 895 -5.72 -44.09 -5.48
N LEU A 896 -5.60 -42.95 -4.80
CA LEU A 896 -4.56 -41.95 -5.05
C LEU A 896 -3.15 -42.50 -4.80
N GLU A 897 -2.94 -43.24 -3.71
CA GLU A 897 -1.68 -43.92 -3.41
C GLU A 897 -1.29 -44.91 -4.52
N ARG A 898 -2.21 -45.78 -4.94
CA ARG A 898 -1.97 -46.70 -6.06
C ARG A 898 -1.67 -45.96 -7.37
N GLN A 899 -2.38 -44.88 -7.65
CA GLN A 899 -2.15 -44.05 -8.83
C GLN A 899 -0.77 -43.40 -8.81
N GLN A 900 -0.34 -42.89 -7.65
CA GLN A 900 0.99 -42.32 -7.44
C GLN A 900 2.09 -43.34 -7.73
N ASP A 901 1.95 -44.55 -7.20
CA ASP A 901 2.92 -45.63 -7.39
C ASP A 901 3.00 -46.09 -8.85
N MET A 902 1.85 -46.25 -9.50
CA MET A 902 1.78 -46.64 -10.90
C MET A 902 2.41 -45.58 -11.81
N MET A 903 2.12 -44.29 -11.57
CA MET A 903 2.77 -43.18 -12.29
C MET A 903 4.26 -43.07 -11.99
N GLY A 904 4.67 -43.30 -10.74
CA GLY A 904 6.08 -43.33 -10.37
C GLY A 904 6.85 -44.48 -11.04
N SER A 905 6.22 -45.63 -11.25
CA SER A 905 6.80 -46.71 -12.06
C SER A 905 6.90 -46.35 -13.54
N ILE A 906 5.90 -45.65 -14.09
CA ILE A 906 5.91 -45.20 -15.49
C ILE A 906 7.02 -44.16 -15.72
N GLN A 907 7.17 -43.19 -14.81
CA GLN A 907 8.24 -42.19 -14.89
C GLN A 907 9.63 -42.81 -14.80
N ARG A 908 9.85 -43.78 -13.91
CA ARG A 908 11.13 -44.53 -13.85
C ARG A 908 11.42 -45.28 -15.16
N ALA A 909 10.43 -45.97 -15.71
CA ALA A 909 10.56 -46.65 -16.99
C ALA A 909 10.87 -45.69 -18.15
N LEU A 910 10.27 -44.49 -18.14
CA LEU A 910 10.57 -43.44 -19.10
C LEU A 910 12.00 -42.92 -18.95
N GLY A 911 12.47 -42.70 -17.71
CA GLY A 911 13.86 -42.31 -17.43
C GLY A 911 14.87 -43.36 -17.93
N ASP A 912 14.64 -44.63 -17.63
CA ASP A 912 15.46 -45.74 -18.13
C ASP A 912 15.45 -45.80 -19.67
N TYR A 913 14.32 -45.50 -20.29
CA TYR A 913 14.22 -45.43 -21.75
C TYR A 913 15.07 -44.28 -22.32
N LEU A 914 14.95 -43.07 -21.77
CA LEU A 914 15.74 -41.92 -22.19
C LEU A 914 17.24 -42.16 -22.00
N GLU A 915 17.64 -42.80 -20.91
CA GLU A 915 19.05 -43.14 -20.68
C GLU A 915 19.57 -44.16 -21.70
N ARG A 916 18.75 -45.15 -22.10
CA ARG A 916 19.10 -46.06 -23.20
C ARG A 916 19.24 -45.32 -24.53
N GLN A 917 18.40 -44.32 -24.80
CA GLN A 917 18.55 -43.48 -25.99
C GLN A 917 19.85 -42.66 -25.95
N ARG A 918 20.21 -42.10 -24.80
CA ARG A 918 21.49 -41.40 -24.60
C ARG A 918 22.70 -42.29 -24.78
N ALA A 919 22.66 -43.51 -24.23
CA ALA A 919 23.72 -44.48 -24.42
C ALA A 919 23.89 -44.89 -25.89
N ALA A 920 22.79 -44.98 -26.65
CA ALA A 920 22.82 -45.31 -28.07
C ALA A 920 23.34 -44.16 -28.96
N PHE A 921 23.11 -42.90 -28.56
CA PHE A 921 23.66 -41.72 -29.24
C PHE A 921 24.15 -40.69 -28.21
N PRO A 922 25.45 -40.72 -27.84
CA PRO A 922 26.01 -39.93 -26.74
C PRO A 922 25.79 -38.42 -26.82
N ARG A 923 25.52 -37.85 -28.01
CA ARG A 923 25.23 -36.41 -28.12
C ARG A 923 23.93 -36.00 -27.41
N PHE A 924 23.01 -36.94 -27.15
CA PHE A 924 21.82 -36.67 -26.34
C PHE A 924 22.11 -36.38 -24.87
N TYR A 925 23.33 -36.59 -24.36
CA TYR A 925 23.71 -36.09 -23.03
C TYR A 925 23.77 -34.56 -22.95
N PHE A 926 23.91 -33.87 -24.10
CA PHE A 926 23.88 -32.40 -24.18
C PHE A 926 22.45 -31.83 -24.30
N VAL A 927 21.43 -32.70 -24.27
CA VAL A 927 20.02 -32.35 -24.48
C VAL A 927 19.22 -32.75 -23.24
N GLY A 928 18.37 -31.83 -22.75
CA GLY A 928 17.49 -32.07 -21.61
C GLY A 928 16.40 -33.10 -21.89
N ASP A 929 15.77 -33.66 -20.86
CA ASP A 929 14.75 -34.71 -21.01
C ASP A 929 13.55 -34.26 -21.85
N GLU A 930 13.10 -33.01 -21.69
CA GLU A 930 11.97 -32.44 -22.45
C GLU A 930 12.29 -32.29 -23.94
N ASP A 931 13.44 -31.68 -24.26
CA ASP A 931 13.94 -31.55 -25.63
C ASP A 931 14.13 -32.92 -26.28
N LEU A 932 14.66 -33.89 -25.53
CA LEU A 932 14.90 -35.24 -26.01
C LEU A 932 13.57 -35.97 -26.29
N LEU A 933 12.57 -35.81 -25.43
CA LEU A 933 11.23 -36.34 -25.65
C LEU A 933 10.54 -35.69 -26.85
N GLU A 934 10.70 -34.39 -27.04
CA GLU A 934 10.16 -33.67 -28.21
C GLU A 934 10.78 -34.17 -29.52
N MET A 935 12.09 -34.40 -29.51
CA MET A 935 12.82 -34.96 -30.65
C MET A 935 12.40 -36.41 -30.94
N ILE A 936 12.24 -37.24 -29.91
CA ILE A 936 11.79 -38.62 -30.05
C ILE A 936 10.32 -38.67 -30.55
N GLY A 937 9.47 -37.79 -30.03
CA GLY A 937 8.07 -37.67 -30.42
C GLY A 937 7.85 -37.22 -31.86
N ASN A 938 8.83 -36.52 -32.44
CA ASN A 938 8.84 -36.08 -33.84
C ASN A 938 9.96 -36.76 -34.65
N SER A 939 10.36 -37.98 -34.28
CA SER A 939 11.51 -38.70 -34.86
C SER A 939 11.46 -38.88 -36.39
N LYS A 940 10.24 -38.86 -36.97
CA LYS A 940 9.97 -38.97 -38.40
C LYS A 940 10.02 -37.64 -39.16
N GLU A 941 10.13 -36.50 -38.48
CA GLU A 941 10.11 -35.18 -39.12
C GLU A 941 11.44 -34.44 -38.89
N PRO A 942 12.43 -34.59 -39.78
CA PRO A 942 13.76 -34.00 -39.64
C PRO A 942 13.72 -32.47 -39.45
N LYS A 943 12.75 -31.79 -40.08
CA LYS A 943 12.51 -30.35 -39.95
C LYS A 943 12.25 -29.92 -38.51
N GLN A 944 11.45 -30.68 -37.77
CA GLN A 944 11.15 -30.37 -36.38
C GLN A 944 12.36 -30.60 -35.46
N ILE A 945 13.31 -31.43 -35.88
CA ILE A 945 14.51 -31.75 -35.10
C ILE A 945 15.60 -30.69 -35.30
N GLN A 946 15.58 -29.94 -36.41
CA GLN A 946 16.58 -28.93 -36.73
C GLN A 946 16.79 -27.89 -35.62
N ARG A 947 15.73 -27.48 -34.93
CA ARG A 947 15.80 -26.52 -33.81
C ARG A 947 16.66 -26.98 -32.62
N HIS A 948 16.89 -28.30 -32.49
CA HIS A 948 17.71 -28.89 -31.44
C HIS A 948 19.11 -29.28 -31.93
N LEU A 949 19.42 -29.21 -33.24
CA LEU A 949 20.72 -29.60 -33.79
C LEU A 949 21.87 -28.77 -33.23
N SER A 950 21.63 -27.47 -33.06
CA SER A 950 22.61 -26.52 -32.51
C SER A 950 23.02 -26.83 -31.06
N LYS A 951 22.23 -27.62 -30.33
CA LYS A 951 22.54 -28.13 -28.98
C LYS A 951 23.40 -29.39 -29.02
N MET A 952 23.27 -30.21 -30.07
CA MET A 952 24.00 -31.48 -30.23
C MET A 952 25.30 -31.33 -31.03
N PHE A 953 25.35 -30.36 -31.95
CA PHE A 953 26.45 -30.12 -32.88
C PHE A 953 26.85 -28.64 -32.84
N ALA A 954 28.13 -28.37 -32.60
CA ALA A 954 28.63 -27.00 -32.53
C ALA A 954 28.60 -26.30 -33.90
N GLY A 955 28.92 -27.03 -34.99
CA GLY A 955 29.05 -26.50 -36.34
C GLY A 955 27.88 -26.76 -37.29
N ILE A 956 26.79 -27.37 -36.82
CA ILE A 956 25.61 -27.64 -37.66
C ILE A 956 24.42 -26.83 -37.10
N ALA A 957 23.87 -25.95 -37.93
CA ALA A 957 22.68 -25.17 -37.61
C ALA A 957 21.42 -25.82 -38.20
N SER A 958 21.49 -26.32 -39.43
CA SER A 958 20.35 -26.93 -40.12
C SER A 958 20.80 -27.94 -41.17
N PHE A 959 19.85 -28.72 -41.69
CA PHE A 959 20.06 -29.64 -42.81
C PHE A 959 19.56 -29.00 -44.11
N ASP A 960 20.32 -29.16 -45.18
CA ASP A 960 19.86 -28.89 -46.53
C ASP A 960 19.03 -30.08 -47.02
N MET A 961 17.78 -29.81 -47.37
CA MET A 961 16.77 -30.76 -47.84
C MET A 961 16.09 -30.22 -49.11
N SER A 962 16.86 -29.54 -49.96
CA SER A 962 16.37 -28.81 -51.15
C SER A 962 15.99 -29.71 -52.33
N ASP A 963 16.00 -31.03 -52.19
CA ASP A 963 15.59 -31.96 -53.24
C ASP A 963 14.05 -31.95 -53.43
N VAL A 964 13.62 -31.55 -54.64
CA VAL A 964 12.21 -31.47 -55.03
C VAL A 964 11.56 -32.85 -55.12
N ALA A 965 12.33 -33.91 -55.38
CA ALA A 965 11.82 -35.27 -55.49
C ALA A 965 11.56 -35.92 -54.11
N ASN A 966 12.38 -35.61 -53.09
CA ASN A 966 12.30 -36.20 -51.76
C ASN A 966 12.53 -35.14 -50.65
N PRO A 967 11.46 -34.53 -50.09
CA PRO A 967 11.57 -33.38 -49.18
C PRO A 967 12.15 -33.69 -47.78
N ASN A 968 12.40 -34.97 -47.47
CA ASN A 968 12.98 -35.44 -46.22
C ASN A 968 14.42 -35.96 -46.39
N LEU A 969 14.96 -35.95 -47.62
CA LEU A 969 16.33 -36.38 -47.90
C LEU A 969 17.32 -35.31 -47.45
N ILE A 970 18.29 -35.69 -46.62
CA ILE A 970 19.35 -34.80 -46.14
C ILE A 970 20.49 -34.83 -47.16
N THR A 971 20.62 -33.75 -47.94
CA THR A 971 21.62 -33.61 -49.01
C THR A 971 22.87 -32.85 -48.57
N GLY A 972 22.76 -32.06 -47.50
CA GLY A 972 23.87 -31.26 -47.00
C GLY A 972 23.69 -30.76 -45.57
N LEU A 973 24.77 -30.23 -45.01
CA LEU A 973 24.84 -29.65 -43.68
C LEU A 973 25.11 -28.15 -43.80
N VAL A 974 24.33 -27.33 -43.09
CA VAL A 974 24.48 -25.88 -43.09
C VAL A 974 25.00 -25.42 -41.74
N SER A 975 26.10 -24.67 -41.75
CA SER A 975 26.69 -24.08 -40.54
C SER A 975 25.95 -22.84 -40.07
N ARG A 976 26.28 -22.32 -38.88
CA ARG A 976 25.70 -21.05 -38.39
C ARG A 976 26.19 -19.85 -39.20
N GLU A 977 27.37 -19.99 -39.78
CA GLU A 977 28.05 -19.01 -40.61
C GLU A 977 27.50 -18.96 -42.05
N GLY A 978 26.61 -19.90 -42.41
CA GLY A 978 25.97 -20.00 -43.72
C GLY A 978 26.65 -20.96 -44.70
N GLU A 979 27.77 -21.58 -44.31
CA GLU A 979 28.52 -22.52 -45.16
C GLU A 979 27.76 -23.83 -45.35
N LEU A 980 27.61 -24.23 -46.62
CA LEU A 980 26.93 -25.46 -47.02
C LEU A 980 27.94 -26.55 -47.40
N VAL A 981 27.96 -27.64 -46.63
CA VAL A 981 28.73 -28.84 -46.94
C VAL A 981 27.78 -29.90 -47.52
N ARG A 982 27.89 -30.15 -48.84
CA ARG A 982 27.12 -31.23 -49.49
C ARG A 982 27.67 -32.60 -49.09
N LEU A 983 26.79 -33.49 -48.67
CA LEU A 983 27.15 -34.87 -48.33
C LEU A 983 27.45 -35.66 -49.60
N ARG A 984 28.49 -36.49 -49.55
CA ARG A 984 28.85 -37.36 -50.68
C ARG A 984 27.77 -38.41 -50.93
N ASP A 985 27.28 -38.99 -49.84
CA ASP A 985 26.12 -39.89 -49.83
C ASP A 985 25.00 -39.23 -49.03
N PRO A 986 23.89 -38.82 -49.67
CA PRO A 986 22.72 -38.27 -48.99
C PRO A 986 22.12 -39.26 -47.98
N VAL A 987 21.61 -38.74 -46.86
CA VAL A 987 21.01 -39.57 -45.81
C VAL A 987 19.50 -39.44 -45.85
N ASP A 988 18.80 -40.57 -46.01
CA ASP A 988 17.35 -40.66 -45.87
C ASP A 988 16.97 -41.17 -44.47
N PRO A 989 16.35 -40.35 -43.62
CA PRO A 989 15.87 -40.74 -42.29
C PRO A 989 14.82 -41.87 -42.31
N HIS A 990 14.20 -42.17 -43.46
CA HIS A 990 13.15 -43.17 -43.60
C HIS A 990 13.58 -44.48 -44.27
N ALA A 991 14.75 -44.54 -44.90
CA ALA A 991 15.14 -45.67 -45.74
C ALA A 991 15.41 -46.99 -44.98
N HIS A 992 15.78 -46.92 -43.70
CA HIS A 992 16.16 -48.11 -42.92
C HIS A 992 15.42 -48.18 -41.58
N ASP A 993 15.72 -47.24 -40.69
CA ASP A 993 15.17 -47.21 -39.34
C ASP A 993 14.86 -45.76 -38.96
N ALA A 994 13.58 -45.45 -38.80
CA ALA A 994 13.10 -44.11 -38.50
C ALA A 994 13.43 -43.66 -37.07
N ARG A 995 14.09 -44.49 -36.26
CA ARG A 995 14.57 -44.10 -34.94
C ARG A 995 15.62 -42.99 -35.05
N ILE A 996 15.38 -41.92 -34.29
CA ILE A 996 16.19 -40.69 -34.33
C ILE A 996 17.68 -40.91 -34.04
N ASN A 997 18.00 -41.76 -33.08
CA ASN A 997 19.39 -42.08 -32.72
C ASN A 997 20.14 -42.79 -33.86
N VAL A 998 19.44 -43.57 -34.68
CA VAL A 998 20.06 -44.35 -35.77
C VAL A 998 20.41 -43.42 -36.93
N TRP A 999 19.45 -42.65 -37.44
CA TRP A 999 19.71 -41.81 -38.60
C TRP A 999 20.59 -40.59 -38.25
N LEU A 1000 20.53 -40.04 -37.03
CA LEU A 1000 21.49 -39.01 -36.61
C LEU A 1000 22.93 -39.54 -36.51
N ALA A 1001 23.10 -40.79 -36.08
CA ALA A 1001 24.41 -41.44 -36.09
C ALA A 1001 24.93 -41.66 -37.53
N LEU A 1002 24.04 -41.97 -38.48
CA LEU A 1002 24.38 -42.04 -39.90
C LEU A 1002 24.78 -40.66 -40.46
N VAL A 1003 24.06 -39.59 -40.12
CA VAL A 1003 24.43 -38.22 -40.49
C VAL A 1003 25.80 -37.85 -39.93
N GLU A 1004 26.08 -38.19 -38.68
CA GLU A 1004 27.41 -37.96 -38.07
C GLU A 1004 28.52 -38.75 -38.78
N ALA A 1005 28.26 -40.01 -39.12
CA ALA A 1005 29.21 -40.83 -39.87
C ALA A 1005 29.46 -40.24 -41.26
N GLN A 1006 28.41 -39.86 -41.99
CA GLN A 1006 28.51 -39.29 -43.33
C GLN A 1006 29.17 -37.92 -43.34
N MET A 1007 28.95 -37.09 -42.32
CA MET A 1007 29.69 -35.85 -42.12
C MET A 1007 31.20 -36.12 -42.08
N ARG A 1008 31.65 -37.07 -41.25
CA ARG A 1008 33.08 -37.40 -41.10
C ARG A 1008 33.68 -37.96 -42.39
N THR A 1009 32.99 -38.89 -43.03
CA THR A 1009 33.44 -39.50 -44.30
C THR A 1009 33.50 -38.46 -45.42
N THR A 1010 32.50 -37.59 -45.52
CA THR A 1010 32.45 -36.51 -46.52
C THR A 1010 33.61 -35.54 -46.32
N LEU A 1011 33.85 -35.07 -45.09
CA LEU A 1011 34.98 -34.16 -44.82
C LEU A 1011 36.34 -34.81 -45.11
N ALA A 1012 36.51 -36.10 -44.78
CA ALA A 1012 37.74 -36.82 -45.09
C ALA A 1012 37.96 -36.95 -46.61
N ALA A 1013 36.91 -37.30 -47.37
CA ALA A 1013 36.97 -37.38 -48.82
C ALA A 1013 37.25 -36.02 -49.48
N LEU A 1014 36.58 -34.96 -49.02
CA LEU A 1014 36.81 -33.60 -49.52
C LEU A 1014 38.25 -33.14 -49.27
N LEU A 1015 38.87 -33.54 -48.16
CA LEU A 1015 40.28 -33.25 -47.90
C LEU A 1015 41.21 -33.97 -48.88
N GLU A 1016 40.96 -35.26 -49.15
CA GLU A 1016 41.72 -36.03 -50.12
C GLU A 1016 41.62 -35.40 -51.53
N ASP A 1017 40.40 -35.05 -51.96
CA ASP A 1017 40.13 -34.39 -53.24
C ASP A 1017 40.81 -33.01 -53.31
N ALA A 1018 40.73 -32.22 -52.24
CA ALA A 1018 41.33 -30.89 -52.17
C ALA A 1018 42.86 -30.94 -52.32
N VAL A 1019 43.52 -31.86 -51.59
CA VAL A 1019 44.97 -32.04 -51.65
C VAL A 1019 45.42 -32.56 -53.03
N ALA A 1020 44.68 -33.50 -53.62
CA ALA A 1020 44.99 -34.02 -54.95
C ALA A 1020 44.87 -32.95 -56.05
N GLN A 1021 43.81 -32.14 -56.02
CA GLN A 1021 43.62 -31.05 -57.01
C GLN A 1021 44.66 -29.93 -56.86
N MET A 1022 45.10 -29.65 -55.63
CA MET A 1022 46.12 -28.63 -55.37
C MET A 1022 47.51 -29.01 -55.91
N ALA A 1023 47.76 -30.30 -56.16
CA ALA A 1023 48.99 -30.79 -56.78
C ALA A 1023 49.01 -30.63 -58.32
N ASP A 1024 47.85 -30.37 -58.95
CA ASP A 1024 47.74 -30.18 -60.39
C ASP A 1024 48.07 -28.72 -60.78
N ALA A 1025 49.03 -28.54 -61.68
CA ALA A 1025 49.59 -27.23 -62.02
C ALA A 1025 48.65 -26.32 -62.86
N GLY A 1026 47.51 -26.85 -63.31
CA GLY A 1026 46.55 -26.14 -64.17
C GLY A 1026 45.36 -25.50 -63.44
N VAL A 1027 45.21 -25.69 -62.12
CA VAL A 1027 44.02 -25.26 -61.39
C VAL A 1027 44.10 -23.80 -60.97
N ASN A 1028 43.03 -23.04 -61.23
CA ASN A 1028 42.89 -21.67 -60.74
C ASN A 1028 42.67 -21.65 -59.22
N TYR A 1029 43.55 -20.96 -58.50
CA TYR A 1029 43.57 -20.93 -57.04
C TYR A 1029 42.28 -20.40 -56.42
N ILE A 1030 41.63 -19.40 -57.02
CA ILE A 1030 40.38 -18.83 -56.50
C ILE A 1030 39.21 -19.81 -56.68
N ASP A 1031 39.10 -20.41 -57.85
CA ASP A 1031 38.04 -21.39 -58.14
C ASP A 1031 38.17 -22.63 -57.25
N TRP A 1032 39.40 -23.04 -56.94
CA TRP A 1032 39.67 -24.12 -55.98
C TRP A 1032 39.26 -23.75 -54.55
N ILE A 1033 39.55 -22.53 -54.08
CA ILE A 1033 39.11 -22.09 -52.75
C ILE A 1033 37.59 -22.08 -52.67
N GLU A 1034 36.88 -21.62 -53.71
CA GLU A 1034 35.42 -21.59 -53.70
C GLU A 1034 34.78 -22.99 -53.70
N LEU A 1035 35.44 -23.99 -54.29
CA LEU A 1035 34.92 -25.35 -54.43
C LEU A 1035 34.86 -26.14 -53.11
N PHE A 1036 35.81 -25.96 -52.19
CA PHE A 1036 35.94 -26.76 -50.96
C PHE A 1036 35.59 -25.96 -49.71
N PRO A 1037 35.07 -26.58 -48.63
CA PRO A 1037 34.79 -25.87 -47.37
C PRO A 1037 36.03 -25.18 -46.76
N ALA A 1038 35.85 -24.10 -46.01
CA ALA A 1038 36.91 -23.27 -45.42
C ALA A 1038 37.92 -24.09 -44.60
N GLN A 1039 37.43 -24.99 -43.75
CA GLN A 1039 38.29 -25.86 -42.95
C GLN A 1039 39.15 -26.80 -43.82
N ILE A 1040 38.57 -27.32 -44.90
CA ILE A 1040 39.26 -28.24 -45.82
C ILE A 1040 40.34 -27.50 -46.61
N VAL A 1041 40.02 -26.31 -47.13
CA VAL A 1041 40.97 -25.43 -47.84
C VAL A 1041 42.16 -25.09 -46.95
N LEU A 1042 41.89 -24.71 -45.70
CA LEU A 1042 42.94 -24.37 -44.73
C LEU A 1042 43.88 -25.56 -44.47
N LEU A 1043 43.30 -26.73 -44.19
CA LEU A 1043 44.06 -27.96 -43.94
C LEU A 1043 44.87 -28.40 -45.16
N ALA A 1044 44.29 -28.37 -46.36
CA ALA A 1044 44.99 -28.71 -47.59
C ALA A 1044 46.18 -27.78 -47.84
N THR A 1045 46.00 -26.47 -47.59
CA THR A 1045 47.08 -25.47 -47.69
C THR A 1045 48.20 -25.74 -46.68
N GLN A 1046 47.85 -26.08 -45.43
CA GLN A 1046 48.83 -26.46 -44.40
C GLN A 1046 49.61 -27.74 -44.78
N ILE A 1047 48.92 -28.75 -45.31
CA ILE A 1047 49.54 -30.00 -45.79
C ILE A 1047 50.52 -29.70 -46.94
N GLN A 1048 50.10 -28.91 -47.93
CA GLN A 1048 50.94 -28.57 -49.07
C GLN A 1048 52.18 -27.77 -48.65
N TRP A 1049 52.01 -26.74 -47.81
CA TRP A 1049 53.13 -25.96 -47.30
C TRP A 1049 54.11 -26.83 -46.52
N THR A 1050 53.62 -27.72 -45.65
CA THR A 1050 54.45 -28.66 -44.90
C THR A 1050 55.21 -29.60 -45.83
N ALA A 1051 54.56 -30.15 -46.86
CA ALA A 1051 55.21 -31.01 -47.85
C ALA A 1051 56.30 -30.29 -48.65
N GLN A 1052 56.06 -29.02 -49.04
CA GLN A 1052 57.06 -28.19 -49.71
C GLN A 1052 58.27 -27.91 -48.80
N MET A 1053 58.02 -27.59 -47.53
CA MET A 1053 59.06 -27.40 -46.52
C MET A 1053 59.91 -28.66 -46.31
N GLU A 1054 59.26 -29.80 -46.11
CA GLU A 1054 59.92 -31.08 -45.96
C GLU A 1054 60.75 -31.47 -47.19
N SER A 1055 60.27 -31.17 -48.40
CA SER A 1055 61.01 -31.46 -49.63
C SER A 1055 62.32 -30.69 -49.71
N VAL A 1056 62.33 -29.42 -49.31
CA VAL A 1056 63.55 -28.59 -49.26
C VAL A 1056 64.52 -29.12 -48.22
N LEU A 1057 64.01 -29.47 -47.03
CA LEU A 1057 64.80 -30.05 -45.94
C LEU A 1057 65.41 -31.42 -46.31
N LYS A 1058 64.63 -32.32 -46.95
CA LYS A 1058 65.09 -33.63 -47.42
C LYS A 1058 66.17 -33.52 -48.51
N ALA A 1059 66.15 -32.43 -49.29
CA ALA A 1059 67.19 -32.14 -50.28
C ALA A 1059 68.48 -31.57 -49.67
N ASN A 1060 68.60 -31.49 -48.33
CA ASN A 1060 69.69 -30.83 -47.60
C ASN A 1060 69.98 -29.39 -48.06
N SER A 1061 68.95 -28.71 -48.56
CA SER A 1061 69.02 -27.29 -48.93
C SER A 1061 68.42 -26.44 -47.81
N SER A 1062 69.01 -25.27 -47.56
CA SER A 1062 68.43 -24.22 -46.72
C SER A 1062 67.74 -23.11 -47.52
N ASP A 1063 67.63 -23.29 -48.84
CA ASP A 1063 67.01 -22.31 -49.72
C ASP A 1063 65.49 -22.51 -49.80
N PHE A 1064 64.76 -21.84 -48.90
CA PHE A 1064 63.29 -21.78 -48.89
C PHE A 1064 62.72 -20.63 -49.74
N ALA A 1065 63.53 -19.97 -50.59
CA ALA A 1065 63.05 -18.85 -51.39
C ALA A 1065 61.90 -19.26 -52.34
N GLY A 1066 61.97 -20.48 -52.90
CA GLY A 1066 60.90 -21.03 -53.75
C GLY A 1066 59.56 -21.21 -53.02
N VAL A 1067 59.61 -21.73 -51.78
CA VAL A 1067 58.43 -21.92 -50.92
C VAL A 1067 57.87 -20.57 -50.48
N THR A 1068 58.74 -19.65 -50.06
CA THR A 1068 58.36 -18.30 -49.66
C THR A 1068 57.70 -17.55 -50.81
N ALA A 1069 58.26 -17.63 -52.02
CA ALA A 1069 57.66 -17.03 -53.21
C ALA A 1069 56.32 -17.65 -53.58
N HIS A 1070 56.12 -18.96 -53.34
CA HIS A 1070 54.82 -19.62 -53.55
C HIS A 1070 53.75 -19.09 -52.59
N VAL A 1071 54.06 -19.01 -51.29
CA VAL A 1071 53.17 -18.45 -50.27
C VAL A 1071 52.86 -16.98 -50.53
N GLU A 1072 53.86 -16.18 -50.91
CA GLU A 1072 53.68 -14.75 -51.25
C GLU A 1072 52.79 -14.54 -52.47
N ARG A 1073 52.88 -15.41 -53.48
CA ARG A 1073 51.95 -15.37 -54.63
C ARG A 1073 50.51 -15.63 -54.20
N GLY A 1074 50.26 -16.65 -53.38
CA GLY A 1074 48.93 -16.94 -52.84
C GLY A 1074 48.38 -15.77 -52.01
N LEU A 1075 49.22 -15.18 -51.15
CA LEU A 1075 48.86 -14.02 -50.33
C LEU A 1075 48.54 -12.78 -51.17
N HIS A 1076 49.30 -12.53 -52.24
CA HIS A 1076 49.03 -11.42 -53.16
C HIS A 1076 47.66 -11.59 -53.83
N ILE A 1077 47.39 -12.76 -54.40
CA ILE A 1077 46.12 -13.08 -55.08
C ILE A 1077 44.93 -12.86 -54.13
N LEU A 1078 45.03 -13.34 -52.89
CA LEU A 1078 43.96 -13.17 -51.89
C LEU A 1078 43.83 -11.72 -51.42
N SER A 1079 44.94 -11.01 -51.21
CA SER A 1079 44.93 -9.62 -50.77
C SER A 1079 44.28 -8.69 -51.81
N GLU A 1080 44.45 -8.96 -53.11
CA GLU A 1080 43.77 -8.24 -54.17
C GLU A 1080 42.27 -8.56 -54.20
N LYS A 1081 41.89 -9.82 -53.98
CA LYS A 1081 40.48 -10.25 -54.02
C LYS A 1081 39.66 -9.76 -52.84
N VAL A 1082 40.25 -9.66 -51.63
CA VAL A 1082 39.56 -9.17 -50.43
C VAL A 1082 39.19 -7.68 -50.49
N LEU A 1083 39.80 -6.91 -51.40
CA LEU A 1083 39.45 -5.50 -51.65
C LEU A 1083 38.12 -5.32 -52.39
N PHE A 1084 37.57 -6.38 -53.00
CA PHE A 1084 36.28 -6.34 -53.68
C PHE A 1084 35.11 -6.63 -52.72
N ASP A 1085 33.89 -6.31 -53.16
CA ASP A 1085 32.69 -6.66 -52.39
C ASP A 1085 32.41 -8.17 -52.52
N LEU A 1086 32.50 -8.89 -51.41
CA LEU A 1086 32.43 -10.34 -51.33
C LEU A 1086 31.35 -10.75 -50.32
N PRO A 1087 30.64 -11.86 -50.56
CA PRO A 1087 29.75 -12.45 -49.56
C PRO A 1087 30.49 -12.69 -48.24
N GLN A 1088 29.78 -12.55 -47.11
CA GLN A 1088 30.38 -12.61 -45.78
C GLN A 1088 31.10 -13.95 -45.51
N GLU A 1089 30.57 -15.05 -46.03
CA GLU A 1089 31.19 -16.39 -45.94
C GLU A 1089 32.54 -16.43 -46.66
N THR A 1090 32.57 -16.04 -47.94
CA THR A 1090 33.78 -16.03 -48.77
C THR A 1090 34.83 -15.06 -48.22
N ARG A 1091 34.42 -13.89 -47.72
CA ARG A 1091 35.33 -12.92 -47.10
C ARG A 1091 36.03 -13.51 -45.87
N LYS A 1092 35.28 -14.11 -44.95
CA LYS A 1092 35.85 -14.76 -43.74
C LYS A 1092 36.82 -15.88 -44.11
N LYS A 1093 36.49 -16.67 -45.12
CA LYS A 1093 37.35 -17.75 -45.63
C LYS A 1093 38.68 -17.23 -46.16
N TYR A 1094 38.67 -16.13 -46.92
CA TYR A 1094 39.89 -15.49 -47.40
C TYR A 1094 40.70 -14.86 -46.25
N GLU A 1095 40.06 -14.19 -45.29
CA GLU A 1095 40.74 -13.63 -44.11
C GLU A 1095 41.45 -14.69 -43.27
N GLN A 1096 40.80 -15.84 -43.04
CA GLN A 1096 41.39 -16.98 -42.35
C GLN A 1096 42.61 -17.53 -43.11
N LEU A 1097 42.48 -17.70 -44.42
CA LEU A 1097 43.56 -18.19 -45.26
C LEU A 1097 44.74 -17.20 -45.36
N ILE A 1098 44.46 -15.90 -45.42
CA ILE A 1098 45.51 -14.85 -45.37
C ILE A 1098 46.27 -14.92 -44.05
N THR A 1099 45.56 -15.07 -42.93
CA THR A 1099 46.18 -15.17 -41.60
C THR A 1099 47.15 -16.35 -41.53
N GLU A 1100 46.73 -17.50 -42.06
CA GLU A 1100 47.58 -18.70 -42.15
C GLU A 1100 48.77 -18.50 -43.11
N LEU A 1101 48.56 -17.96 -44.30
CA LEU A 1101 49.64 -17.72 -45.27
C LEU A 1101 50.66 -16.69 -44.78
N VAL A 1102 50.23 -15.66 -44.03
CA VAL A 1102 51.14 -14.71 -43.36
C VAL A 1102 52.02 -15.45 -42.35
N HIS A 1103 51.42 -16.31 -41.53
CA HIS A 1103 52.16 -17.14 -40.58
C HIS A 1103 53.16 -18.06 -41.30
N GLN A 1104 52.70 -18.80 -42.31
CA GLN A 1104 53.54 -19.69 -43.12
C GLN A 1104 54.71 -18.95 -43.77
N ARG A 1105 54.48 -17.77 -44.36
CA ARG A 1105 55.53 -16.92 -44.94
C ARG A 1105 56.56 -16.52 -43.89
N ASP A 1106 56.11 -16.06 -42.74
CA ASP A 1106 56.99 -15.57 -41.68
C ASP A 1106 57.84 -16.70 -41.09
N VAL A 1107 57.27 -17.89 -40.92
CA VAL A 1107 58.01 -19.10 -40.52
C VAL A 1107 59.00 -19.52 -41.62
N SER A 1108 58.58 -19.51 -42.89
CA SER A 1108 59.45 -19.82 -44.04
C SER A 1108 60.70 -18.92 -44.07
N ARG A 1109 60.51 -17.61 -43.88
CA ARG A 1109 61.58 -16.60 -43.84
C ARG A 1109 62.47 -16.73 -42.61
N ARG A 1110 61.94 -17.20 -41.48
CA ARG A 1110 62.77 -17.47 -40.28
C ARG A 1110 63.65 -18.69 -40.51
N LEU A 1111 63.10 -19.76 -41.09
CA LEU A 1111 63.85 -20.98 -41.41
C LEU A 1111 64.96 -20.72 -42.44
N SER A 1112 64.73 -19.88 -43.46
CA SER A 1112 65.76 -19.51 -44.43
C SER A 1112 66.91 -18.67 -43.86
N LYS A 1113 66.68 -18.02 -42.70
CA LYS A 1113 67.70 -17.22 -41.99
C LYS A 1113 68.43 -18.02 -40.90
N ALA A 1114 67.94 -19.22 -40.58
CA ALA A 1114 68.59 -20.09 -39.61
C ALA A 1114 69.84 -20.73 -40.23
N PRO A 1115 70.99 -20.77 -39.52
CA PRO A 1115 72.20 -21.40 -40.03
C PRO A 1115 71.97 -22.91 -40.21
N THR A 1116 72.39 -23.45 -41.34
CA THR A 1116 72.47 -24.90 -41.58
C THR A 1116 73.37 -25.53 -40.52
N LEU A 1117 72.87 -26.56 -39.82
CA LEU A 1117 73.68 -27.42 -38.95
C LEU A 1117 74.63 -28.30 -39.76
#